data_AF-A0A7G5EA59-F1
#
_entry.id   AF-A0A7G5EA59-F1
#
_cell.length_a   1.000
_cell.length_b   1.000
_cell.length_c   1.000
_cell.angle_alpha   90.00
_cell.angle_beta   90.00
_cell.angle_gamma   90.00
#
_symmetry.space_group_name_H-M   'P 1'
#
loop_
_entity.id
_entity.type
_entity.pdbx_description
1 polymer ?
#
loop_
_entity_poly.entity_id
_entity_poly.type
_entity_poly.pdbx_seq_one_letter_code
_entity_poly.pdbx_strand_id
1 'polypeptide(L)'
;MIRKIILGTYCFLSLILFVFPTSAQQPMDEINGLLDRWHKTSGEVKYGPFLNVIASDGVILGPDHDERWDKAHAEKFSDQYFNPKNAWTYTYDKRHISFNADSTTAWFDETFKINTKSFRGVGVLTKLDNEWKLRQYSMSMSAPYADVKAAVGGKAGQKIHSNLLLVMVLFFFMAMLFVLSQRLKISYPILLVIGGLVISLIPGAPVISVDPDIVFMVFLPPLLFEAAWYTNWGNFLKWRRSIFIMGFGLVFFTSLAIAYFSVSIIPGFTLALGFLLGGIISPPDAVAASSVLKGVSIPKRGIAILEGESLVNDAASLTVFRFASIAILTGQFVMSTATTQFLMLSIMGVVVGLVIGHILYIFLRYVAKSSSISTPITLIAPYLMYIVAEHFEWSGVLAVVSGGLFLSFRAGDYLNYHTRIQTKEVWATVGFLLNGFVFILIGLELPVIINGLGEYSMEEAIDYALAICVIVIVLRLIAVYLSAFVPRILFKRVRIKEKSPGWKLPLVVGWAGMRGVVSLASALAIPLTLYDGTAFPHRNLILFITFVVILVTLVFQGLTLPLLIKLIKIEEVDEQASMEEQIDEIRVRLGKESIAYLDKHYAKEMLEHETIARVKEQIIRSVNASERAKEEDTRAQLSAVRGLYNKIMLELLALRRDGLYKIKESKAFDSDVIKEMEYSLDLEESRLSRK
;
A
#
# COMPACT_ATOMS: atom_id res chain seq x y z
N MET A 1 50.47 -57.02 -5.15
CA MET A 1 50.10 -58.44 -5.38
C MET A 1 48.94 -58.95 -4.52
N ILE A 2 48.56 -58.26 -3.43
CA ILE A 2 47.49 -58.69 -2.50
C ILE A 2 46.05 -58.38 -3.01
N ARG A 3 45.87 -57.43 -3.93
CA ARG A 3 44.54 -57.12 -4.51
C ARG A 3 44.03 -58.13 -5.56
N LYS A 4 44.90 -58.97 -6.14
CA LYS A 4 44.49 -59.98 -7.15
C LYS A 4 44.05 -61.33 -6.53
N ILE A 5 44.38 -61.59 -5.26
CA ILE A 5 44.00 -62.82 -4.55
C ILE A 5 42.60 -62.69 -3.93
N ILE A 6 42.21 -61.48 -3.51
CA ILE A 6 40.89 -61.22 -2.92
C ILE A 6 39.76 -61.34 -3.96
N LEU A 7 40.02 -60.99 -5.23
CA LEU A 7 39.00 -61.08 -6.29
C LEU A 7 38.72 -62.53 -6.74
N GLY A 8 39.73 -63.42 -6.68
CA GLY A 8 39.56 -64.84 -7.01
C GLY A 8 38.80 -65.64 -5.95
N THR A 9 38.80 -65.16 -4.70
CA THR A 9 38.13 -65.85 -3.57
C THR A 9 36.63 -65.55 -3.53
N TYR A 10 36.21 -64.36 -4.02
CA TYR A 10 34.79 -64.01 -4.13
C TYR A 10 34.04 -64.72 -5.26
N CYS A 11 34.72 -65.05 -6.38
CA CYS A 11 34.09 -65.82 -7.47
C CYS A 11 33.84 -67.30 -7.10
N PHE A 12 34.52 -67.84 -6.09
CA PHE A 12 34.37 -69.23 -5.69
C PHE A 12 33.25 -69.44 -4.65
N LEU A 13 32.88 -68.39 -3.89
CA LEU A 13 31.77 -68.44 -2.92
C LEU A 13 30.38 -68.16 -3.53
N SER A 14 30.31 -67.61 -4.75
CA SER A 14 29.02 -67.35 -5.42
C SER A 14 28.39 -68.59 -6.07
N LEU A 15 29.11 -69.71 -6.12
CA LEU A 15 28.67 -70.93 -6.82
C LEU A 15 27.89 -71.93 -5.95
N ILE A 16 27.69 -71.66 -4.64
CA ILE A 16 27.08 -72.62 -3.68
C ILE A 16 25.67 -72.17 -3.20
N LEU A 17 25.11 -71.07 -3.72
CA LEU A 17 23.76 -70.61 -3.33
C LEU A 17 22.64 -70.92 -4.35
N PHE A 18 22.89 -71.78 -5.35
CA PHE A 18 21.91 -72.15 -6.37
C PHE A 18 21.42 -73.60 -6.23
N VAL A 19 20.66 -73.89 -5.17
CA VAL A 19 19.58 -74.90 -5.22
C VAL A 19 18.49 -74.53 -4.20
N PHE A 20 17.49 -73.76 -4.64
CA PHE A 20 16.16 -73.69 -4.02
C PHE A 20 15.10 -73.69 -5.14
N PRO A 21 13.90 -74.23 -4.88
CA PRO A 21 13.12 -74.99 -5.87
C PRO A 21 12.40 -74.15 -6.93
N THR A 22 12.39 -74.66 -8.15
CA THR A 22 11.73 -74.17 -9.37
C THR A 22 10.20 -74.28 -9.37
N SER A 23 9.52 -74.34 -8.22
CA SER A 23 8.04 -74.44 -8.16
C SER A 23 7.32 -73.09 -8.05
N ALA A 24 7.97 -72.04 -7.53
CA ALA A 24 7.36 -70.71 -7.36
C ALA A 24 7.38 -69.86 -8.64
N GLN A 25 8.22 -70.20 -9.63
CA GLN A 25 8.36 -69.44 -10.88
C GLN A 25 7.16 -69.62 -11.82
N GLN A 26 6.60 -70.84 -11.89
CA GLN A 26 5.45 -71.14 -12.76
C GLN A 26 4.21 -70.27 -12.50
N PRO A 27 3.68 -70.13 -11.27
CA PRO A 27 2.53 -69.27 -11.01
C PRO A 27 2.83 -67.78 -11.17
N MET A 28 4.08 -67.36 -10.99
CA MET A 28 4.53 -65.98 -11.23
C MET A 28 4.47 -65.61 -12.71
N ASP A 29 4.96 -66.49 -13.59
CA ASP A 29 4.94 -66.30 -15.05
C ASP A 29 3.52 -66.32 -15.62
N GLU A 30 2.64 -67.17 -15.08
CA GLU A 30 1.21 -67.21 -15.42
C GLU A 30 0.51 -65.88 -15.12
N ILE A 31 0.75 -65.30 -13.93
CA ILE A 31 0.15 -64.03 -13.52
C ILE A 31 0.74 -62.87 -14.32
N ASN A 32 2.05 -62.86 -14.55
CA ASN A 32 2.67 -61.83 -15.40
C ASN A 32 2.06 -61.83 -16.79
N GLY A 33 1.95 -63.01 -17.41
CA GLY A 33 1.31 -63.14 -18.72
C GLY A 33 -0.16 -62.76 -18.71
N LEU A 34 -0.90 -63.04 -17.63
CA LEU A 34 -2.31 -62.64 -17.49
C LEU A 34 -2.44 -61.11 -17.45
N LEU A 35 -1.69 -60.44 -16.58
CA LEU A 35 -1.78 -58.98 -16.41
C LEU A 35 -1.29 -58.23 -17.65
N ASP A 36 -0.25 -58.71 -18.32
CA ASP A 36 0.24 -58.11 -19.57
C ASP A 36 -0.80 -58.24 -20.68
N ARG A 37 -1.44 -59.41 -20.81
CA ARG A 37 -2.56 -59.59 -21.73
C ARG A 37 -3.75 -58.71 -21.35
N TRP A 38 -4.06 -58.57 -20.07
CA TRP A 38 -5.18 -57.77 -19.59
C TRP A 38 -4.99 -56.29 -19.95
N HIS A 39 -3.84 -55.69 -19.66
CA HIS A 39 -3.50 -54.32 -20.09
C HIS A 39 -3.46 -54.17 -21.61
N LYS A 40 -2.92 -55.17 -22.32
CA LYS A 40 -2.91 -55.18 -23.78
C LYS A 40 -4.32 -55.23 -24.37
N THR A 41 -5.24 -56.00 -23.78
CA THR A 41 -6.64 -56.05 -24.23
C THR A 41 -7.38 -54.73 -23.99
N SER A 42 -7.02 -53.98 -22.95
CA SER A 42 -7.48 -52.61 -22.75
C SER A 42 -6.96 -51.67 -23.86
N GLY A 43 -5.68 -51.74 -24.18
CA GLY A 43 -5.07 -50.93 -25.25
C GLY A 43 -5.55 -51.29 -26.67
N GLU A 44 -5.81 -52.56 -26.96
CA GLU A 44 -6.33 -53.04 -28.25
C GLU A 44 -7.86 -52.95 -28.36
N VAL A 45 -8.54 -52.42 -27.34
CA VAL A 45 -9.98 -52.20 -27.34
C VAL A 45 -10.78 -53.52 -27.44
N LYS A 46 -10.27 -54.60 -26.81
CA LYS A 46 -10.87 -55.95 -26.83
C LYS A 46 -11.67 -56.22 -25.56
N TYR A 47 -12.96 -55.87 -25.62
CA TYR A 47 -13.89 -55.86 -24.50
C TYR A 47 -14.10 -57.21 -23.79
N GLY A 48 -14.50 -58.26 -24.52
CA GLY A 48 -14.78 -59.58 -23.92
C GLY A 48 -13.59 -60.19 -23.16
N PRO A 49 -12.39 -60.26 -23.77
CA PRO A 49 -11.17 -60.74 -23.08
C PRO A 49 -10.80 -59.93 -21.84
N PHE A 50 -11.05 -58.62 -21.82
CA PHE A 50 -10.75 -57.75 -20.68
C PHE A 50 -11.63 -58.06 -19.46
N LEU A 51 -12.93 -58.25 -19.66
CA LEU A 51 -13.88 -58.58 -18.58
C LEU A 51 -13.78 -60.03 -18.09
N ASN A 52 -13.36 -60.95 -18.94
CA ASN A 52 -13.23 -62.36 -18.59
C ASN A 52 -12.14 -62.64 -17.54
N VAL A 53 -11.21 -61.71 -17.36
CA VAL A 53 -10.19 -61.76 -16.31
C VAL A 53 -10.78 -61.38 -14.95
N ILE A 54 -11.86 -60.58 -14.91
CA ILE A 54 -12.49 -60.11 -13.66
C ILE A 54 -13.41 -61.20 -13.11
N ALA A 55 -13.24 -61.54 -11.82
CA ALA A 55 -14.12 -62.45 -11.09
C ALA A 55 -15.57 -61.92 -11.05
N SER A 56 -16.56 -62.80 -10.86
CA SER A 56 -17.98 -62.39 -10.81
C SER A 56 -18.29 -61.44 -9.64
N ASP A 57 -17.54 -61.55 -8.53
CA ASP A 57 -17.60 -60.67 -7.36
C ASP A 57 -16.45 -59.64 -7.35
N GLY A 58 -15.74 -59.47 -8.47
CA GLY A 58 -14.58 -58.59 -8.58
C GLY A 58 -14.93 -57.11 -8.64
N VAL A 59 -14.04 -56.27 -8.11
CA VAL A 59 -14.22 -54.80 -8.08
C VAL A 59 -12.99 -54.08 -8.62
N ILE A 60 -13.20 -53.12 -9.52
CA ILE A 60 -12.17 -52.19 -10.01
C ILE A 60 -12.43 -50.81 -9.40
N LEU A 61 -11.39 -50.22 -8.83
CA LEU A 61 -11.38 -48.87 -8.29
C LEU A 61 -10.60 -47.96 -9.25
N GLY A 62 -11.31 -46.97 -9.80
CA GLY A 62 -10.73 -45.97 -10.70
C GLY A 62 -9.95 -44.89 -9.95
N PRO A 63 -9.28 -43.98 -10.67
CA PRO A 63 -8.54 -42.87 -10.08
C PRO A 63 -9.44 -41.82 -9.39
N ASP A 64 -10.72 -41.71 -9.75
CA ASP A 64 -11.64 -40.75 -9.13
C ASP A 64 -12.36 -41.32 -7.90
N HIS A 65 -12.69 -40.47 -6.92
CA HIS A 65 -13.16 -40.89 -5.59
C HIS A 65 -14.48 -41.69 -5.57
N ASP A 66 -15.31 -41.56 -6.60
CA ASP A 66 -16.59 -42.25 -6.73
C ASP A 66 -16.53 -43.44 -7.70
N GLU A 67 -15.37 -43.70 -8.32
CA GLU A 67 -15.22 -44.76 -9.32
C GLU A 67 -15.00 -46.12 -8.67
N ARG A 68 -16.10 -46.84 -8.44
CA ARG A 68 -16.12 -48.24 -8.02
C ARG A 68 -16.95 -49.06 -8.99
N TRP A 69 -16.30 -49.92 -9.77
CA TRP A 69 -16.95 -50.73 -10.79
C TRP A 69 -16.96 -52.19 -10.37
N ASP A 70 -18.16 -52.74 -10.19
CA ASP A 70 -18.34 -54.19 -10.26
C ASP A 70 -18.33 -54.65 -11.72
N LYS A 71 -18.42 -55.96 -11.96
CA LYS A 71 -18.35 -56.52 -13.31
C LYS A 71 -19.46 -55.99 -14.25
N ALA A 72 -20.68 -55.77 -13.75
CA ALA A 72 -21.79 -55.26 -14.56
C ALA A 72 -21.63 -53.77 -14.90
N HIS A 73 -21.07 -52.98 -13.97
CA HIS A 73 -20.71 -51.59 -14.22
C HIS A 73 -19.53 -51.48 -15.19
N ALA A 74 -18.51 -52.31 -15.05
CA ALA A 74 -17.36 -52.35 -15.96
C ALA A 74 -17.79 -52.73 -17.39
N GLU A 75 -18.79 -53.61 -17.53
CA GLU A 75 -19.44 -53.97 -18.79
C GLU A 75 -20.07 -52.76 -19.47
N LYS A 76 -20.98 -52.07 -18.77
CA LYS A 76 -21.66 -50.87 -19.30
C LYS A 76 -20.72 -49.68 -19.57
N PHE A 77 -19.71 -49.49 -18.73
CA PHE A 77 -18.76 -48.38 -18.86
C PHE A 77 -17.79 -48.60 -20.03
N SER A 78 -17.30 -49.83 -20.21
CA SER A 78 -16.33 -50.12 -21.27
C SER A 78 -16.95 -49.96 -22.66
N ASP A 79 -18.23 -50.31 -22.86
CA ASP A 79 -18.95 -50.09 -24.13
C ASP A 79 -18.95 -48.62 -24.61
N GLN A 80 -18.90 -47.65 -23.69
CA GLN A 80 -18.90 -46.22 -24.03
C GLN A 80 -17.51 -45.66 -24.34
N TYR A 81 -16.44 -46.21 -23.76
CA TYR A 81 -15.11 -45.59 -23.78
C TYR A 81 -14.03 -46.40 -24.51
N PHE A 82 -14.31 -47.67 -24.84
CA PHE A 82 -13.46 -48.51 -25.69
C PHE A 82 -13.66 -48.11 -27.17
N ASN A 83 -13.16 -46.92 -27.52
CA ASN A 83 -13.12 -46.40 -28.89
C ASN A 83 -11.65 -46.39 -29.38
N PRO A 84 -11.33 -46.88 -30.60
CA PRO A 84 -9.97 -46.88 -31.13
C PRO A 84 -9.30 -45.50 -31.19
N LYS A 85 -10.07 -44.39 -31.18
CA LYS A 85 -9.51 -43.03 -31.09
C LYS A 85 -8.92 -42.67 -29.72
N ASN A 86 -9.29 -43.39 -28.66
CA ASN A 86 -8.91 -43.13 -27.27
C ASN A 86 -8.09 -44.27 -26.64
N ALA A 87 -7.57 -45.19 -27.48
CA ALA A 87 -6.82 -46.35 -27.02
C ALA A 87 -5.61 -45.96 -26.17
N TRP A 88 -5.47 -46.62 -25.02
CA TRP A 88 -4.39 -46.36 -24.07
C TRP A 88 -3.13 -47.15 -24.43
N THR A 89 -1.99 -46.46 -24.54
CA THR A 89 -0.70 -47.13 -24.73
C THR A 89 -0.07 -47.39 -23.38
N TYR A 90 0.02 -48.66 -23.00
CA TYR A 90 0.63 -49.10 -21.76
C TYR A 90 2.10 -49.45 -21.96
N THR A 91 2.98 -48.80 -21.20
CA THR A 91 4.39 -49.21 -21.10
C THR A 91 4.66 -49.62 -19.66
N TYR A 92 4.90 -50.91 -19.48
CA TYR A 92 5.18 -51.48 -18.17
C TYR A 92 6.61 -51.13 -17.70
N ASP A 93 6.76 -50.88 -16.39
CA ASP A 93 8.06 -50.56 -15.77
C ASP A 93 8.48 -51.65 -14.77
N LYS A 94 7.71 -51.85 -13.69
CA LYS A 94 8.01 -52.86 -12.64
C LYS A 94 6.74 -53.44 -12.01
N ARG A 95 6.78 -54.70 -11.58
CA ARG A 95 5.70 -55.46 -10.93
C ARG A 95 6.33 -56.31 -9.85
N HIS A 96 5.74 -56.29 -8.67
CA HIS A 96 6.00 -57.28 -7.64
C HIS A 96 4.72 -58.04 -7.37
N ILE A 97 4.86 -59.34 -7.15
CA ILE A 97 3.76 -60.24 -6.86
C ILE A 97 4.15 -61.03 -5.63
N SER A 98 3.23 -61.12 -4.68
CA SER A 98 3.37 -61.88 -3.45
C SER A 98 2.21 -62.84 -3.32
N PHE A 99 2.46 -64.05 -2.83
CA PHE A 99 1.46 -65.10 -2.71
C PHE A 99 1.12 -65.36 -1.25
N ASN A 100 -0.11 -65.83 -1.01
CA ASN A 100 -0.46 -66.45 0.27
C ASN A 100 0.27 -67.81 0.40
N ALA A 101 0.36 -68.35 1.63
CA ALA A 101 1.02 -69.62 1.94
C ALA A 101 0.56 -70.78 1.03
N ASP A 102 -0.73 -70.82 0.69
CA ASP A 102 -1.31 -71.88 -0.14
C ASP A 102 -1.23 -71.59 -1.66
N SER A 103 -0.62 -70.46 -2.07
CA SER A 103 -0.47 -70.03 -3.47
C SER A 103 -1.77 -69.92 -4.30
N THR A 104 -2.93 -69.83 -3.63
CA THR A 104 -4.25 -69.67 -4.27
C THR A 104 -4.67 -68.21 -4.44
N THR A 105 -4.03 -67.29 -3.72
CA THR A 105 -4.25 -65.84 -3.77
C THR A 105 -2.93 -65.13 -3.97
N ALA A 106 -2.91 -64.15 -4.87
CA ALA A 106 -1.75 -63.33 -5.15
C ALA A 106 -2.08 -61.84 -5.04
N TRP A 107 -1.25 -61.09 -4.33
CA TRP A 107 -1.26 -59.63 -4.33
C TRP A 107 -0.21 -59.14 -5.29
N PHE A 108 -0.55 -58.15 -6.10
CA PHE A 108 0.43 -57.52 -6.99
C PHE A 108 0.40 -56.01 -6.84
N ASP A 109 1.56 -55.41 -7.00
CA ASP A 109 1.70 -53.98 -7.25
C ASP A 109 2.58 -53.77 -8.48
N GLU A 110 2.13 -52.90 -9.36
CA GLU A 110 2.81 -52.58 -10.60
C GLU A 110 2.88 -51.09 -10.83
N THR A 111 3.92 -50.69 -11.54
CA THR A 111 4.15 -49.33 -12.03
C THR A 111 4.25 -49.40 -13.54
N PHE A 112 3.49 -48.54 -14.20
CA PHE A 112 3.41 -48.48 -15.65
C PHE A 112 3.08 -47.05 -16.09
N LYS A 113 3.29 -46.77 -17.36
CA LYS A 113 2.92 -45.50 -17.99
C LYS A 113 1.75 -45.72 -18.93
N ILE A 114 0.73 -44.89 -18.78
CA ILE A 114 -0.30 -44.72 -19.82
C ILE A 114 0.06 -43.44 -20.57
N ASN A 115 0.38 -43.58 -21.85
CA ASN A 115 0.91 -42.50 -22.68
C ASN A 115 2.20 -41.90 -22.04
N THR A 116 2.12 -40.70 -21.46
CA THR A 116 3.25 -40.00 -20.81
C THR A 116 3.16 -39.94 -19.29
N LYS A 117 2.05 -40.38 -18.68
CA LYS A 117 1.79 -40.26 -17.24
C LYS A 117 2.08 -41.57 -16.52
N SER A 118 2.65 -41.48 -15.32
CA SER A 118 2.98 -42.64 -14.47
C SER A 118 1.81 -43.04 -13.58
N PHE A 119 1.55 -44.34 -13.50
CA PHE A 119 0.49 -44.93 -12.69
C PHE A 119 1.04 -46.06 -11.83
N ARG A 120 0.35 -46.31 -10.71
CA ARG A 120 0.54 -47.49 -9.88
C ARG A 120 -0.77 -48.27 -9.83
N GLY A 121 -0.73 -49.51 -10.31
CA GLY A 121 -1.81 -50.48 -10.18
C GLY A 121 -1.55 -51.40 -9.00
N VAL A 122 -2.53 -51.61 -8.14
CA VAL A 122 -2.44 -52.57 -7.03
C VAL A 122 -3.66 -53.47 -7.08
N GLY A 123 -3.48 -54.77 -6.96
CA GLY A 123 -4.61 -55.69 -7.07
C GLY A 123 -4.42 -57.03 -6.38
N VAL A 124 -5.52 -57.78 -6.36
CA VAL A 124 -5.61 -59.13 -5.78
C VAL A 124 -6.18 -60.07 -6.83
N LEU A 125 -5.46 -61.16 -7.07
CA LEU A 125 -5.84 -62.26 -7.94
C LEU A 125 -6.12 -63.50 -7.10
N THR A 126 -7.15 -64.25 -7.45
CA THR A 126 -7.49 -65.53 -6.84
C THR A 126 -7.64 -66.60 -7.90
N LYS A 127 -7.15 -67.81 -7.62
CA LYS A 127 -7.26 -68.95 -8.52
C LYS A 127 -8.63 -69.64 -8.33
N LEU A 128 -9.49 -69.59 -9.35
CA LEU A 128 -10.83 -70.18 -9.40
C LEU A 128 -10.89 -71.15 -10.58
N ASP A 129 -11.33 -72.39 -10.37
CA ASP A 129 -11.40 -73.43 -11.40
C ASP A 129 -10.10 -73.60 -12.23
N ASN A 130 -8.98 -73.49 -11.53
CA ASN A 130 -7.62 -73.55 -12.09
C ASN A 130 -7.20 -72.35 -12.98
N GLU A 131 -8.01 -71.29 -13.06
CA GLU A 131 -7.70 -70.02 -13.73
C GLU A 131 -7.51 -68.87 -12.73
N TRP A 132 -6.57 -67.96 -13.01
CA TRP A 132 -6.41 -66.74 -12.22
C TRP A 132 -7.44 -65.68 -12.61
N LYS A 133 -8.20 -65.19 -11.63
CA LYS A 133 -9.19 -64.12 -11.81
C LYS A 133 -8.88 -62.93 -10.91
N LEU A 134 -9.08 -61.73 -11.44
CA LEU A 134 -8.91 -60.47 -10.75
C LEU A 134 -10.11 -60.21 -9.85
N ARG A 135 -9.86 -60.15 -8.55
CA ARG A 135 -10.89 -59.92 -7.53
C ARG A 135 -10.92 -58.47 -7.07
N GLN A 136 -9.77 -57.81 -7.03
CA GLN A 136 -9.69 -56.38 -6.77
C GLN A 136 -8.58 -55.75 -7.58
N TYR A 137 -8.81 -54.54 -8.09
CA TYR A 137 -7.76 -53.72 -8.67
C TYR A 137 -8.02 -52.24 -8.38
N SER A 138 -6.97 -51.51 -8.03
CA SER A 138 -6.99 -50.08 -7.81
C SER A 138 -5.90 -49.44 -8.64
N MET A 139 -6.28 -48.47 -9.46
CA MET A 139 -5.34 -47.71 -10.27
C MET A 139 -5.25 -46.29 -9.75
N SER A 140 -4.03 -45.86 -9.44
CA SER A 140 -3.77 -44.50 -8.96
C SER A 140 -2.72 -43.81 -9.84
N MET A 141 -2.97 -42.56 -10.19
CA MET A 141 -1.97 -41.73 -10.89
C MET A 141 -0.87 -41.36 -9.89
N SER A 142 0.38 -41.67 -10.21
CA SER A 142 1.51 -41.41 -9.33
C SER A 142 2.09 -40.02 -9.60
N ALA A 143 2.00 -39.12 -8.61
CA ALA A 143 2.69 -37.83 -8.64
C ALA A 143 4.02 -37.94 -7.85
N PRO A 144 5.18 -37.59 -8.43
CA PRO A 144 6.45 -37.62 -7.71
C PRO A 144 6.39 -36.72 -6.48
N TYR A 145 6.77 -37.24 -5.31
CA TYR A 145 6.73 -36.49 -4.05
C TYR A 145 7.55 -35.18 -4.12
N ALA A 146 8.64 -35.15 -4.88
CA ALA A 146 9.42 -33.95 -5.13
C ALA A 146 8.62 -32.83 -5.81
N ASP A 147 7.79 -33.17 -6.80
CA ASP A 147 6.96 -32.22 -7.53
C ASP A 147 5.80 -31.72 -6.66
N VAL A 148 5.20 -32.60 -5.86
CA VAL A 148 4.16 -32.25 -4.88
C VAL A 148 4.74 -31.35 -3.78
N LYS A 149 5.93 -31.65 -3.27
CA LYS A 149 6.63 -30.83 -2.27
C LYS A 149 7.04 -29.47 -2.85
N ALA A 150 7.46 -29.40 -4.11
CA ALA A 150 7.75 -28.13 -4.79
C ALA A 150 6.47 -27.30 -5.03
N ALA A 151 5.33 -27.95 -5.27
CA ALA A 151 4.04 -27.28 -5.44
C ALA A 151 3.45 -26.78 -4.11
N VAL A 152 3.56 -27.56 -3.03
CA VAL A 152 2.90 -27.30 -1.74
C VAL A 152 3.83 -26.59 -0.73
N GLY A 153 5.13 -26.89 -0.73
CA GLY A 153 6.04 -26.56 0.36
C GLY A 153 6.90 -25.31 0.20
N GLY A 154 6.72 -24.48 -0.84
CA GLY A 154 7.69 -23.41 -1.12
C GLY A 154 7.17 -22.14 -1.76
N LYS A 155 6.09 -22.19 -2.56
CA LYS A 155 5.70 -21.01 -3.35
C LYS A 155 5.17 -19.85 -2.49
N ALA A 156 4.35 -20.13 -1.48
CA ALA A 156 3.83 -19.08 -0.60
C ALA A 156 4.92 -18.52 0.34
N GLY A 157 5.72 -19.40 0.95
CA GLY A 157 6.81 -19.01 1.86
C GLY A 157 7.95 -18.27 1.17
N GLN A 158 8.36 -18.69 -0.04
CA GLN A 158 9.34 -17.96 -0.85
C GLN A 158 8.81 -16.63 -1.33
N LYS A 159 7.53 -16.55 -1.76
CA LYS A 159 6.91 -15.29 -2.18
C LYS A 159 6.79 -14.28 -1.02
N ILE A 160 6.48 -14.75 0.20
CA ILE A 160 6.48 -13.89 1.40
C ILE A 160 7.90 -13.43 1.74
N HIS A 161 8.90 -14.32 1.71
CA HIS A 161 10.30 -13.94 1.96
C HIS A 161 10.83 -12.95 0.92
N SER A 162 10.55 -13.16 -0.37
CA SER A 162 10.98 -12.24 -1.43
C SER A 162 10.30 -10.88 -1.30
N ASN A 163 9.00 -10.85 -0.96
CA ASN A 163 8.27 -9.61 -0.74
C ASN A 163 8.78 -8.86 0.49
N LEU A 164 9.09 -9.57 1.58
CA LEU A 164 9.65 -8.96 2.78
C LEU A 164 11.04 -8.36 2.50
N LEU A 165 11.91 -9.12 1.83
CA LEU A 165 13.23 -8.64 1.43
C LEU A 165 13.11 -7.41 0.52
N LEU A 166 12.18 -7.43 -0.44
CA LEU A 166 11.91 -6.29 -1.30
C LEU A 166 11.51 -5.05 -0.48
N VAL A 167 10.57 -5.19 0.46
CA VAL A 167 10.14 -4.08 1.32
C VAL A 167 11.30 -3.53 2.15
N MET A 168 12.14 -4.39 2.71
CA MET A 168 13.33 -3.97 3.46
C MET A 168 14.35 -3.23 2.59
N VAL A 169 14.59 -3.72 1.37
CA VAL A 169 15.49 -3.07 0.40
C VAL A 169 14.93 -1.71 -0.01
N LEU A 170 13.64 -1.62 -0.34
CA LEU A 170 12.97 -0.36 -0.66
C LEU A 170 13.05 0.63 0.51
N PHE A 171 12.84 0.17 1.74
CA PHE A 171 12.99 1.02 2.93
C PHE A 171 14.43 1.55 3.08
N PHE A 172 15.43 0.70 2.88
CA PHE A 172 16.84 1.11 2.91
C PHE A 172 17.16 2.17 1.85
N PHE A 173 16.73 1.96 0.61
CA PHE A 173 16.91 2.93 -0.48
C PHE A 173 16.17 4.25 -0.20
N MET A 174 14.94 4.17 0.30
CA MET A 174 14.15 5.33 0.68
C MET A 174 14.86 6.16 1.77
N ALA A 175 15.40 5.52 2.80
CA ALA A 175 16.18 6.19 3.84
C ALA A 175 17.46 6.86 3.27
N MET A 176 18.18 6.17 2.38
CA MET A 176 19.37 6.70 1.72
C MET A 176 19.04 7.93 0.83
N LEU A 177 17.98 7.84 0.03
CA LEU A 177 17.51 8.95 -0.82
C LEU A 177 16.99 10.12 0.00
N PHE A 178 16.37 9.86 1.16
CA PHE A 178 16.00 10.92 2.10
C PHE A 178 17.23 11.66 2.65
N VAL A 179 18.26 10.94 3.09
CA VAL A 179 19.51 11.59 3.54
C VAL A 179 20.15 12.40 2.41
N LEU A 180 20.14 11.87 1.19
CA LEU A 180 20.61 12.60 0.01
C LEU A 180 19.79 13.87 -0.27
N SER A 181 18.47 13.82 -0.05
CA SER A 181 17.57 14.98 -0.22
C SER A 181 17.95 16.15 0.67
N GLN A 182 18.32 15.86 1.93
CA GLN A 182 18.76 16.87 2.89
C GLN A 182 20.09 17.51 2.47
N ARG A 183 21.01 16.72 1.91
CA ARG A 183 22.29 17.23 1.40
C ARG A 183 22.13 18.09 0.15
N LEU A 184 21.26 17.69 -0.78
CA LEU A 184 21.00 18.41 -2.02
C LEU A 184 20.02 19.59 -1.85
N LYS A 185 19.35 19.71 -0.70
CA LYS A 185 18.28 20.68 -0.43
C LYS A 185 17.14 20.58 -1.45
N ILE A 186 16.82 19.37 -1.87
CA ILE A 186 15.69 19.03 -2.77
C ILE A 186 14.64 18.31 -1.94
N SER A 187 13.36 18.50 -2.25
CA SER A 187 12.26 17.80 -1.58
C SER A 187 12.38 16.29 -1.78
N TYR A 188 12.26 15.52 -0.69
CA TYR A 188 12.47 14.07 -0.74
C TYR A 188 11.52 13.31 -1.68
N PRO A 189 10.22 13.67 -1.88
CA PRO A 189 9.36 13.00 -2.88
C PRO A 189 9.94 13.02 -4.29
N ILE A 190 10.57 14.14 -4.68
CA ILE A 190 11.20 14.31 -6.00
C ILE A 190 12.36 13.31 -6.15
N LEU A 191 13.24 13.23 -5.15
CA LEU A 191 14.36 12.28 -5.19
C LEU A 191 13.90 10.81 -5.10
N LEU A 192 12.80 10.52 -4.42
CA LEU A 192 12.26 9.15 -4.35
C LEU A 192 11.72 8.70 -5.70
N VAL A 193 10.97 9.55 -6.41
CA VAL A 193 10.48 9.24 -7.77
C VAL A 193 11.65 9.08 -8.73
N ILE A 194 12.61 10.01 -8.73
CA ILE A 194 13.81 9.92 -9.59
C ILE A 194 14.63 8.69 -9.22
N GLY A 195 14.81 8.40 -7.93
CA GLY A 195 15.53 7.23 -7.45
C GLY A 195 14.87 5.92 -7.88
N GLY A 196 13.54 5.83 -7.75
CA GLY A 196 12.76 4.70 -8.26
C GLY A 196 12.92 4.53 -9.77
N LEU A 197 12.90 5.61 -10.54
CA LEU A 197 13.13 5.60 -11.99
C LEU A 197 14.53 5.08 -12.32
N VAL A 198 15.57 5.58 -11.65
CA VAL A 198 16.95 5.11 -11.86
C VAL A 198 17.08 3.64 -11.52
N ILE A 199 16.49 3.18 -10.42
CA ILE A 199 16.49 1.76 -10.03
C ILE A 199 15.77 0.91 -11.09
N SER A 200 14.66 1.40 -11.63
CA SER A 200 13.87 0.68 -12.65
C SER A 200 14.63 0.44 -13.96
N LEU A 201 15.65 1.27 -14.24
CA LEU A 201 16.50 1.15 -15.43
C LEU A 201 17.68 0.18 -15.23
N ILE A 202 17.94 -0.29 -14.00
CA ILE A 202 19.06 -1.20 -13.71
C ILE A 202 18.72 -2.59 -14.27
N PRO A 203 19.56 -3.16 -15.16
CA PRO A 203 19.35 -4.51 -15.67
C PRO A 203 19.32 -5.55 -14.54
N GLY A 204 18.27 -6.35 -14.48
CA GLY A 204 18.07 -7.38 -13.44
C GLY A 204 17.35 -6.89 -12.18
N ALA A 205 16.94 -5.61 -12.12
CA ALA A 205 16.01 -5.16 -11.09
C ALA A 205 14.64 -5.88 -11.23
N PRO A 206 13.99 -6.24 -10.12
CA PRO A 206 12.67 -6.88 -10.17
C PRO A 206 11.63 -5.89 -10.73
N VAL A 207 10.82 -6.35 -11.68
CA VAL A 207 9.69 -5.59 -12.20
C VAL A 207 8.59 -5.60 -11.14
N ILE A 208 8.31 -4.43 -10.56
CA ILE A 208 7.31 -4.27 -9.51
C ILE A 208 6.04 -3.73 -10.16
N SER A 209 4.98 -4.53 -10.16
CA SER A 209 3.63 -4.10 -10.50
C SER A 209 2.86 -3.80 -9.23
N VAL A 210 2.31 -2.59 -9.11
CA VAL A 210 1.51 -2.21 -7.94
C VAL A 210 0.07 -2.64 -8.16
N ASP A 211 -0.49 -3.36 -7.19
CA ASP A 211 -1.92 -3.67 -7.18
C ASP A 211 -2.70 -2.40 -6.75
N PRO A 212 -3.63 -1.89 -7.57
CA PRO A 212 -4.43 -0.71 -7.23
C PRO A 212 -5.17 -0.86 -5.89
N ASP A 213 -5.65 -2.06 -5.55
CA ASP A 213 -6.40 -2.29 -4.32
C ASP A 213 -5.49 -2.10 -3.09
N ILE A 214 -4.20 -2.44 -3.21
CA ILE A 214 -3.23 -2.15 -2.15
C ILE A 214 -3.09 -0.64 -1.96
N VAL A 215 -3.07 0.14 -3.05
CA VAL A 215 -2.97 1.61 -2.93
C VAL A 215 -4.20 2.20 -2.25
N PHE A 216 -5.39 1.80 -2.68
CA PHE A 216 -6.64 2.29 -2.12
C PHE A 216 -6.95 1.80 -0.71
N MET A 217 -6.55 0.57 -0.34
CA MET A 217 -6.85 0.03 0.98
C MET A 217 -5.74 0.28 2.01
N VAL A 218 -4.46 0.25 1.60
CA VAL A 218 -3.31 0.35 2.52
C VAL A 218 -2.78 1.77 2.63
N PHE A 219 -2.61 2.48 1.51
CA PHE A 219 -1.93 3.78 1.51
C PHE A 219 -2.90 4.95 1.63
N LEU A 220 -3.99 4.94 0.86
CA LEU A 220 -4.90 6.08 0.77
C LEU A 220 -5.58 6.44 2.12
N PRO A 221 -6.17 5.51 2.89
CA PRO A 221 -6.90 5.86 4.11
C PRO A 221 -6.03 6.55 5.16
N PRO A 222 -4.84 6.03 5.56
CA PRO A 222 -4.01 6.72 6.54
C PRO A 222 -3.46 8.06 6.02
N LEU A 223 -3.16 8.21 4.73
CA LEU A 223 -2.68 9.48 4.16
C LEU A 223 -3.77 10.56 4.21
N LEU A 224 -5.02 10.21 3.87
CA LEU A 224 -6.16 11.12 3.99
C LEU A 224 -6.44 11.51 5.44
N PHE A 225 -6.33 10.55 6.36
CA PHE A 225 -6.52 10.81 7.78
C PHE A 225 -5.41 11.68 8.35
N GLU A 226 -4.15 11.45 7.98
CA GLU A 226 -3.01 12.30 8.36
C GLU A 226 -3.23 13.74 7.89
N ALA A 227 -3.60 13.92 6.62
CA ALA A 227 -3.90 15.23 6.05
C ALA A 227 -5.06 15.92 6.79
N ALA A 228 -6.14 15.19 7.05
CA ALA A 228 -7.29 15.69 7.82
C ALA A 228 -6.90 16.03 9.27
N TRP A 229 -6.02 15.24 9.89
CA TRP A 229 -5.60 15.41 11.27
C TRP A 229 -4.80 16.68 11.51
N TYR A 230 -3.87 16.99 10.59
CA TYR A 230 -3.03 18.19 10.68
C TYR A 230 -3.69 19.45 10.11
N THR A 231 -4.85 19.33 9.48
CA THR A 231 -5.60 20.48 8.97
C THR A 231 -6.13 21.35 10.10
N ASN A 232 -5.79 22.64 10.08
CA ASN A 232 -6.35 23.60 11.02
C ASN A 232 -7.82 23.90 10.69
N TRP A 233 -8.73 23.39 11.53
CA TRP A 233 -10.18 23.54 11.37
C TRP A 233 -10.65 25.00 11.24
N GLY A 234 -10.05 25.92 12.00
CA GLY A 234 -10.39 27.34 11.94
C GLY A 234 -10.04 27.96 10.58
N ASN A 235 -8.86 27.65 10.04
CA ASN A 235 -8.44 28.11 8.72
C ASN A 235 -9.23 27.44 7.60
N PHE A 236 -9.53 26.15 7.72
CA PHE A 236 -10.38 25.41 6.78
C PHE A 236 -11.76 26.06 6.67
N LEU A 237 -12.42 26.35 7.79
CA LEU A 237 -13.72 27.04 7.80
C LEU A 237 -13.63 28.49 7.29
N LYS A 238 -12.56 29.22 7.62
CA LYS A 238 -12.30 30.58 7.12
C LYS A 238 -12.24 30.60 5.59
N TRP A 239 -11.60 29.60 4.98
CA TRP A 239 -11.36 29.53 3.53
C TRP A 239 -12.21 28.49 2.79
N ARG A 240 -13.25 27.95 3.42
CA ARG A 240 -14.10 26.87 2.89
C ARG A 240 -14.56 27.10 1.46
N ARG A 241 -14.90 28.35 1.11
CA ARG A 241 -15.34 28.72 -0.24
C ARG A 241 -14.26 28.45 -1.28
N SER A 242 -13.03 28.90 -1.02
CA SER A 242 -11.90 28.67 -1.93
C SER A 242 -11.58 27.18 -2.02
N ILE A 243 -11.58 26.50 -0.87
CA ILE A 243 -11.31 25.07 -0.76
C ILE A 243 -12.34 24.25 -1.55
N PHE A 244 -13.64 24.49 -1.39
CA PHE A 244 -14.67 23.75 -2.12
C PHE A 244 -14.70 24.06 -3.63
N ILE A 245 -14.44 25.31 -4.02
CA ILE A 245 -14.31 25.67 -5.44
C ILE A 245 -13.09 24.97 -6.06
N MET A 246 -11.97 24.88 -5.35
CA MET A 246 -10.79 24.18 -5.83
C MET A 246 -10.91 22.65 -5.73
N GLY A 247 -11.56 22.12 -4.70
CA GLY A 247 -11.74 20.68 -4.50
C GLY A 247 -12.76 20.07 -5.46
N PHE A 248 -13.94 20.69 -5.64
CA PHE A 248 -14.97 20.19 -6.57
C PHE A 248 -14.92 20.91 -7.92
N GLY A 249 -14.98 22.24 -7.89
CA GLY A 249 -15.12 23.04 -9.12
C GLY A 249 -13.96 22.85 -10.10
N LEU A 250 -12.72 22.86 -9.60
CA LEU A 250 -11.53 22.63 -10.43
C LEU A 250 -11.51 21.21 -11.02
N VAL A 251 -11.86 20.19 -10.23
CA VAL A 251 -11.87 18.79 -10.68
C VAL A 251 -12.85 18.60 -11.84
N PHE A 252 -14.07 19.11 -11.73
CA PHE A 252 -15.03 19.04 -12.83
C PHE A 252 -14.60 19.88 -14.04
N PHE A 253 -14.07 21.09 -13.81
CA PHE A 253 -13.59 21.96 -14.89
C PHE A 253 -12.43 21.33 -15.67
N THR A 254 -11.43 20.81 -14.96
CA THR A 254 -10.28 20.13 -15.58
C THR A 254 -10.69 18.85 -16.26
N SER A 255 -11.57 18.04 -15.65
CA SER A 255 -12.06 16.81 -16.26
C SER A 255 -12.82 17.06 -17.56
N LEU A 256 -13.70 18.07 -17.58
CA LEU A 256 -14.44 18.46 -18.78
C LEU A 256 -13.50 18.97 -19.88
N ALA A 257 -12.55 19.83 -19.53
CA ALA A 257 -11.61 20.39 -20.49
C ALA A 257 -10.69 19.31 -21.07
N ILE A 258 -10.16 18.42 -20.24
CA ILE A 258 -9.36 17.26 -20.70
C ILE A 258 -10.20 16.33 -21.55
N ALA A 259 -11.47 16.12 -21.21
CA ALA A 259 -12.36 15.33 -22.05
C ALA A 259 -12.53 15.93 -23.45
N TYR A 260 -12.70 17.24 -23.54
CA TYR A 260 -12.81 17.93 -24.83
C TYR A 260 -11.51 17.89 -25.65
N PHE A 261 -10.36 18.20 -25.02
CA PHE A 261 -9.08 18.24 -25.71
C PHE A 261 -8.57 16.86 -26.11
N SER A 262 -8.70 15.84 -25.25
CA SER A 262 -8.22 14.49 -25.53
C SER A 262 -8.92 13.86 -26.75
N VAL A 263 -10.24 14.06 -26.89
CA VAL A 263 -11.01 13.62 -28.07
C VAL A 263 -10.49 14.27 -29.36
N SER A 264 -10.01 15.51 -29.28
CA SER A 264 -9.51 16.24 -30.45
C SER A 264 -8.07 15.89 -30.81
N ILE A 265 -7.27 15.44 -29.85
CA ILE A 265 -5.84 15.17 -30.00
C ILE A 265 -5.55 13.70 -30.28
N ILE A 266 -6.29 12.79 -29.63
CA ILE A 266 -6.04 11.35 -29.66
C ILE A 266 -7.10 10.67 -30.56
N PRO A 267 -6.70 10.06 -31.69
CA PRO A 267 -7.63 9.34 -32.56
C PRO A 267 -8.34 8.19 -31.83
N GLY A 268 -9.66 8.06 -32.01
CA GLY A 268 -10.48 7.01 -31.40
C GLY A 268 -10.87 7.26 -29.93
N PHE A 269 -10.39 8.35 -29.32
CA PHE A 269 -10.71 8.68 -27.95
C PHE A 269 -12.15 9.22 -27.82
N THR A 270 -12.92 8.66 -26.89
CA THR A 270 -14.30 9.09 -26.63
C THR A 270 -14.37 10.12 -25.51
N LEU A 271 -15.47 10.87 -25.42
CA LEU A 271 -15.68 11.81 -24.30
C LEU A 271 -15.62 11.10 -22.94
N ALA A 272 -16.11 9.86 -22.85
CA ALA A 272 -16.09 9.10 -21.61
C ALA A 272 -14.64 8.72 -21.20
N LEU A 273 -13.80 8.31 -22.16
CA LEU A 273 -12.36 8.10 -21.93
C LEU A 273 -11.66 9.41 -21.53
N GLY A 274 -12.07 10.51 -22.15
CA GLY A 274 -11.63 11.85 -21.82
C GLY A 274 -11.97 12.27 -20.38
N PHE A 275 -13.19 12.01 -19.93
CA PHE A 275 -13.60 12.24 -18.54
C PHE A 275 -12.89 11.29 -17.56
N LEU A 276 -12.63 10.04 -17.96
CA LEU A 276 -11.86 9.09 -17.18
C LEU A 276 -10.44 9.61 -16.95
N LEU A 277 -9.72 9.95 -18.02
CA LEU A 277 -8.38 10.52 -17.97
C LEU A 277 -8.36 11.84 -17.19
N GLY A 278 -9.32 12.73 -17.45
CA GLY A 278 -9.48 13.99 -16.75
C GLY A 278 -9.72 13.81 -15.25
N GLY A 279 -10.58 12.86 -14.86
CA GLY A 279 -10.82 12.48 -13.47
C GLY A 279 -9.53 12.03 -12.79
N ILE A 280 -8.76 11.17 -13.46
CA ILE A 280 -7.48 10.62 -12.97
C ILE A 280 -6.42 11.72 -12.73
N ILE A 281 -6.22 12.64 -13.67
CA ILE A 281 -5.12 13.63 -13.62
C ILE A 281 -5.51 14.99 -13.04
N SER A 282 -6.78 15.18 -12.69
CA SER A 282 -7.29 16.41 -12.08
C SER A 282 -6.85 16.68 -10.64
N PRO A 283 -6.83 15.71 -9.70
CA PRO A 283 -6.54 16.00 -8.30
C PRO A 283 -5.03 16.26 -8.10
N PRO A 284 -4.61 17.41 -7.56
CA PRO A 284 -3.26 17.56 -7.04
C PRO A 284 -3.06 16.78 -5.72
N ASP A 285 -1.80 16.48 -5.42
CA ASP A 285 -1.32 15.94 -4.17
C ASP A 285 -0.73 17.07 -3.31
N ALA A 286 -1.45 17.44 -2.23
CA ALA A 286 -0.95 18.46 -1.31
C ALA A 286 0.24 17.99 -0.47
N VAL A 287 0.47 16.69 -0.28
CA VAL A 287 1.61 16.22 0.52
C VAL A 287 2.91 16.47 -0.23
N ALA A 288 2.93 16.15 -1.53
CA ALA A 288 4.04 16.49 -2.42
C ALA A 288 4.27 18.02 -2.42
N ALA A 289 3.19 18.80 -2.54
CA ALA A 289 3.28 20.25 -2.55
C ALA A 289 3.80 20.84 -1.24
N SER A 290 3.19 20.51 -0.12
CA SER A 290 3.60 20.96 1.21
C SER A 290 5.03 20.54 1.53
N SER A 291 5.49 19.36 1.09
CA SER A 291 6.89 18.95 1.25
C SER A 291 7.86 19.84 0.49
N VAL A 292 7.55 20.22 -0.76
CA VAL A 292 8.38 21.17 -1.53
C VAL A 292 8.36 22.57 -0.92
N LEU A 293 7.25 22.96 -0.31
CA LEU A 293 7.08 24.25 0.34
C LEU A 293 7.69 24.34 1.74
N LYS A 294 8.11 23.20 2.34
CA LYS A 294 8.81 23.21 3.63
C LYS A 294 10.08 24.05 3.55
N GLY A 295 10.15 25.08 4.38
CA GLY A 295 11.31 25.99 4.45
C GLY A 295 11.24 27.18 3.49
N VAL A 296 10.14 27.38 2.78
CA VAL A 296 9.90 28.57 1.94
C VAL A 296 8.80 29.43 2.56
N SER A 297 8.98 30.76 2.57
CA SER A 297 8.00 31.71 3.08
C SER A 297 6.82 31.85 2.12
N ILE A 298 5.69 31.21 2.45
CA ILE A 298 4.41 31.36 1.75
C ILE A 298 3.35 31.80 2.75
N PRO A 299 2.40 32.67 2.34
CA PRO A 299 1.28 33.05 3.19
C PRO A 299 0.50 31.86 3.72
N LYS A 300 0.09 31.91 4.99
CA LYS A 300 -0.70 30.86 5.66
C LYS A 300 -1.98 30.52 4.90
N ARG A 301 -2.58 31.52 4.25
CA ARG A 301 -3.74 31.35 3.36
C ARG A 301 -3.45 30.39 2.21
N GLY A 302 -2.27 30.48 1.57
CA GLY A 302 -1.90 29.62 0.46
C GLY A 302 -1.76 28.16 0.89
N ILE A 303 -1.08 27.93 2.01
CA ILE A 303 -0.89 26.59 2.61
C ILE A 303 -2.25 25.97 2.95
N ALA A 304 -3.11 26.72 3.67
CA ALA A 304 -4.43 26.23 4.06
C ALA A 304 -5.34 25.90 2.87
N ILE A 305 -5.23 26.64 1.76
CA ILE A 305 -5.98 26.36 0.54
C ILE A 305 -5.45 25.10 -0.16
N LEU A 306 -4.13 24.95 -0.29
CA LEU A 306 -3.52 23.78 -0.92
C LEU A 306 -3.82 22.49 -0.14
N GLU A 307 -3.61 22.49 1.18
CA GLU A 307 -3.92 21.35 2.03
C GLU A 307 -5.42 21.02 2.01
N GLY A 308 -6.27 22.05 2.08
CA GLY A 308 -7.72 21.87 2.04
C GLY A 308 -8.26 21.35 0.70
N GLU A 309 -7.70 21.79 -0.44
CA GLU A 309 -8.06 21.31 -1.77
C GLU A 309 -7.88 19.79 -1.88
N SER A 310 -6.73 19.29 -1.41
CA SER A 310 -6.35 17.87 -1.48
C SER A 310 -7.19 16.94 -0.60
N LEU A 311 -7.92 17.48 0.38
CA LEU A 311 -8.85 16.68 1.19
C LEU A 311 -10.16 16.39 0.46
N VAL A 312 -10.52 17.24 -0.51
CA VAL A 312 -11.85 17.23 -1.13
C VAL A 312 -11.78 16.74 -2.58
N ASN A 313 -10.70 17.06 -3.28
CA ASN A 313 -10.48 16.71 -4.68
C ASN A 313 -10.43 15.18 -4.94
N ASP A 314 -9.91 14.38 -4.02
CA ASP A 314 -9.78 12.93 -4.17
C ASP A 314 -11.16 12.27 -4.23
N ALA A 315 -12.11 12.78 -3.44
CA ALA A 315 -13.49 12.33 -3.49
C ALA A 315 -14.16 12.71 -4.82
N ALA A 316 -13.94 13.95 -5.28
CA ALA A 316 -14.50 14.44 -6.54
C ALA A 316 -13.93 13.66 -7.75
N SER A 317 -12.61 13.44 -7.78
CA SER A 317 -11.90 12.77 -8.88
C SER A 317 -12.26 11.29 -8.97
N LEU A 318 -12.30 10.56 -7.85
CA LEU A 318 -12.76 9.16 -7.83
C LEU A 318 -14.23 9.03 -8.24
N THR A 319 -15.05 10.04 -7.95
CA THR A 319 -16.43 10.06 -8.44
C THR A 319 -16.46 10.20 -9.97
N VAL A 320 -15.72 11.17 -10.53
CA VAL A 320 -15.62 11.32 -12.00
C VAL A 320 -15.10 10.04 -12.64
N PHE A 321 -14.07 9.42 -12.05
CA PHE A 321 -13.54 8.13 -12.48
C PHE A 321 -14.60 7.02 -12.49
N ARG A 322 -15.38 6.88 -11.41
CA ARG A 322 -16.43 5.85 -11.28
C ARG A 322 -17.50 6.02 -12.34
N PHE A 323 -18.02 7.24 -12.54
CA PHE A 323 -19.06 7.48 -13.55
C PHE A 323 -18.56 7.39 -14.98
N ALA A 324 -17.34 7.85 -15.25
CA ALA A 324 -16.71 7.67 -16.56
C ALA A 324 -16.52 6.18 -16.88
N SER A 325 -16.05 5.39 -15.91
CA SER A 325 -15.90 3.94 -16.05
C SER A 325 -17.23 3.24 -16.30
N ILE A 326 -18.29 3.59 -15.55
CA ILE A 326 -19.64 3.05 -15.79
C ILE A 326 -20.13 3.40 -17.19
N ALA A 327 -19.92 4.64 -17.65
CA ALA A 327 -20.34 5.07 -18.98
C ALA A 327 -19.60 4.30 -20.10
N ILE A 328 -18.31 4.01 -19.91
CA ILE A 328 -17.51 3.21 -20.86
C ILE A 328 -17.97 1.75 -20.85
N LEU A 329 -18.17 1.18 -19.67
CA LEU A 329 -18.52 -0.24 -19.50
C LEU A 329 -19.94 -0.57 -19.96
N THR A 330 -20.88 0.36 -19.77
CA THR A 330 -22.31 0.14 -20.08
C THR A 330 -22.75 0.80 -21.39
N GLY A 331 -21.96 1.73 -21.94
CA GLY A 331 -22.32 2.56 -23.08
C GLY A 331 -23.44 3.57 -22.81
N GLN A 332 -23.94 3.65 -21.57
CA GLN A 332 -25.07 4.49 -21.17
C GLN A 332 -24.61 5.51 -20.13
N PHE A 333 -24.97 6.78 -20.33
CA PHE A 333 -24.75 7.83 -19.33
C PHE A 333 -26.05 8.59 -19.07
N VAL A 334 -26.51 8.55 -17.82
CA VAL A 334 -27.69 9.28 -17.37
C VAL A 334 -27.27 10.32 -16.34
N MET A 335 -27.25 11.59 -16.74
CA MET A 335 -26.80 12.71 -15.91
C MET A 335 -27.59 12.83 -14.59
N SER A 336 -28.90 12.57 -14.62
CA SER A 336 -29.75 12.60 -13.43
C SER A 336 -29.29 11.56 -12.39
N THR A 337 -29.10 10.31 -12.82
CA THR A 337 -28.62 9.21 -11.98
C THR A 337 -27.22 9.49 -11.44
N ALA A 338 -26.31 10.01 -12.28
CA ALA A 338 -24.96 10.37 -11.85
C ALA A 338 -24.98 11.47 -10.77
N THR A 339 -25.83 12.48 -10.92
CA THR A 339 -25.94 13.58 -9.97
C THR A 339 -26.56 13.13 -8.63
N THR A 340 -27.62 12.33 -8.67
CA THR A 340 -28.26 11.82 -7.44
C THR A 340 -27.37 10.82 -6.70
N GLN A 341 -26.72 9.91 -7.42
CA GLN A 341 -25.75 8.99 -6.84
C GLN A 341 -24.57 9.76 -6.27
N PHE A 342 -23.99 10.73 -6.98
CA PHE A 342 -22.90 11.54 -6.43
C PHE A 342 -23.25 12.20 -5.10
N LEU A 343 -24.41 12.84 -5.00
CA LEU A 343 -24.87 13.47 -3.77
C LEU A 343 -25.08 12.42 -2.66
N MET A 344 -25.69 11.29 -2.98
CA MET A 344 -25.91 10.21 -2.02
C MET A 344 -24.59 9.62 -1.50
N LEU A 345 -23.68 9.24 -2.41
CA LEU A 345 -22.35 8.72 -2.11
C LEU A 345 -21.54 9.67 -1.24
N SER A 346 -21.62 10.97 -1.53
CA SER A 346 -20.89 12.01 -0.81
C SER A 346 -21.45 12.25 0.59
N ILE A 347 -22.77 12.43 0.70
CA ILE A 347 -23.44 12.69 1.97
C ILE A 347 -23.31 11.48 2.90
N MET A 348 -23.56 10.27 2.39
CA MET A 348 -23.48 9.06 3.20
C MET A 348 -22.05 8.75 3.64
N GLY A 349 -21.05 9.01 2.79
CA GLY A 349 -19.64 8.96 3.19
C GLY A 349 -19.35 9.86 4.39
N VAL A 350 -19.78 11.13 4.35
CA VAL A 350 -19.63 12.06 5.48
C VAL A 350 -20.36 11.56 6.73
N VAL A 351 -21.59 11.05 6.58
CA VAL A 351 -22.37 10.52 7.71
C VAL A 351 -21.63 9.34 8.37
N VAL A 352 -21.15 8.37 7.59
CA VAL A 352 -20.39 7.22 8.12
C VAL A 352 -19.12 7.67 8.83
N GLY A 353 -18.37 8.58 8.23
CA GLY A 353 -17.17 9.15 8.83
C GLY A 353 -17.43 9.81 10.19
N LEU A 354 -18.49 10.61 10.29
CA LEU A 354 -18.90 11.26 11.54
C LEU A 354 -19.41 10.25 12.58
N VAL A 355 -20.19 9.24 12.17
CA VAL A 355 -20.70 8.20 13.08
C VAL A 355 -19.54 7.39 13.68
N ILE A 356 -18.64 6.87 12.83
CA ILE A 356 -17.48 6.10 13.27
C ILE A 356 -16.55 6.99 14.10
N GLY A 357 -16.29 8.22 13.64
CA GLY A 357 -15.50 9.20 14.40
C GLY A 357 -16.10 9.49 15.78
N HIS A 358 -17.42 9.57 15.90
CA HIS A 358 -18.10 9.78 17.18
C HIS A 358 -17.96 8.58 18.12
N ILE A 359 -18.12 7.36 17.60
CA ILE A 359 -17.93 6.12 18.36
C ILE A 359 -16.49 6.04 18.89
N LEU A 360 -15.50 6.28 18.01
CA LEU A 360 -14.09 6.28 18.39
C LEU A 360 -13.76 7.38 19.39
N TYR A 361 -14.35 8.57 19.25
CA TYR A 361 -14.21 9.65 20.22
C TYR A 361 -14.72 9.25 21.61
N ILE A 362 -15.90 8.63 21.71
CA ILE A 362 -16.45 8.16 22.99
C ILE A 362 -15.48 7.14 23.61
N PHE A 363 -15.00 6.18 22.82
CA PHE A 363 -14.04 5.19 23.29
C PHE A 363 -12.72 5.83 23.75
N LEU A 364 -12.16 6.73 22.96
CA LEU A 364 -10.89 7.41 23.27
C LEU A 364 -11.01 8.28 24.51
N ARG A 365 -12.16 8.95 24.72
CA ARG A 365 -12.38 9.84 25.86
C ARG A 365 -12.65 9.10 27.16
N TYR A 366 -13.41 8.01 27.13
CA TYR A 366 -13.90 7.37 28.36
C TYR A 366 -13.21 6.04 28.68
N VAL A 367 -12.67 5.34 27.68
CA VAL A 367 -12.07 4.00 27.84
C VAL A 367 -10.54 4.04 27.72
N ALA A 368 -10.00 4.67 26.66
CA ALA A 368 -8.57 4.65 26.36
C ALA A 368 -7.76 5.65 27.22
N LYS A 369 -7.48 5.29 28.48
CA LYS A 369 -6.74 6.16 29.42
C LYS A 369 -5.21 6.16 29.22
N SER A 370 -4.64 5.20 28.49
CA SER A 370 -3.20 5.07 28.25
C SER A 370 -2.82 5.36 26.79
N SER A 371 -1.64 5.96 26.59
CA SER A 371 -1.14 6.33 25.26
C SER A 371 -0.87 5.12 24.35
N SER A 372 -0.59 3.95 24.96
CA SER A 372 -0.38 2.67 24.29
C SER A 372 -1.65 2.11 23.63
N ILE A 373 -2.84 2.55 24.06
CA ILE A 373 -4.13 2.13 23.46
C ILE A 373 -4.63 3.21 22.50
N SER A 374 -4.57 4.48 22.90
CA SER A 374 -5.11 5.58 22.09
C SER A 374 -4.37 5.72 20.75
N THR A 375 -3.03 5.59 20.73
CA THR A 375 -2.26 5.78 19.49
C THR A 375 -2.56 4.70 18.43
N PRO A 376 -2.54 3.40 18.74
CA PRO A 376 -2.95 2.37 17.78
C PRO A 376 -4.39 2.55 17.27
N ILE A 377 -5.32 3.01 18.11
CA ILE A 377 -6.70 3.28 17.66
C ILE A 377 -6.73 4.37 16.60
N THR A 378 -5.90 5.41 16.73
CA THR A 378 -5.82 6.43 15.67
C THR A 378 -5.31 5.83 14.36
N LEU A 379 -4.41 4.83 14.39
CA LEU A 379 -3.94 4.14 13.18
C LEU A 379 -5.00 3.24 12.55
N ILE A 380 -5.89 2.66 13.35
CA ILE A 380 -6.99 1.79 12.88
C ILE A 380 -8.17 2.62 12.34
N ALA A 381 -8.41 3.79 12.92
CA ALA A 381 -9.51 4.70 12.56
C ALA A 381 -9.70 4.93 11.05
N PRO A 382 -8.67 5.30 10.26
CA PRO A 382 -8.82 5.49 8.81
C PRO A 382 -9.34 4.25 8.09
N TYR A 383 -8.80 3.07 8.40
CA TYR A 383 -9.21 1.83 7.75
C TYR A 383 -10.67 1.50 8.08
N LEU A 384 -11.08 1.67 9.34
CA LEU A 384 -12.45 1.43 9.75
C LEU A 384 -13.42 2.36 9.02
N MET A 385 -13.10 3.65 8.92
CA MET A 385 -13.92 4.64 8.20
C MET A 385 -14.02 4.31 6.70
N TYR A 386 -12.88 4.00 6.08
CA TYR A 386 -12.80 3.73 4.65
C TYR A 386 -13.53 2.43 4.28
N ILE A 387 -13.18 1.32 4.93
CA ILE A 387 -13.72 -0.02 4.60
C ILE A 387 -15.22 -0.07 4.84
N VAL A 388 -15.72 0.53 5.93
CA VAL A 388 -17.17 0.53 6.20
C VAL A 388 -17.92 1.33 5.15
N ALA A 389 -17.41 2.49 4.74
CA ALA A 389 -18.05 3.29 3.70
C ALA A 389 -18.03 2.59 2.33
N GLU A 390 -16.90 2.04 1.92
CA GLU A 390 -16.75 1.31 0.65
C GLU A 390 -17.59 0.02 0.63
N HIS A 391 -17.78 -0.64 1.78
CA HIS A 391 -18.68 -1.81 1.88
C HIS A 391 -20.13 -1.48 1.51
N PHE A 392 -20.59 -0.26 1.82
CA PHE A 392 -21.90 0.25 1.39
C PHE A 392 -21.84 0.99 0.04
N GLU A 393 -20.73 0.85 -0.69
CA GLU A 393 -20.41 1.55 -1.93
C GLU A 393 -20.41 3.08 -1.83
N TRP A 394 -20.32 3.66 -0.63
CA TRP A 394 -20.26 5.11 -0.39
C TRP A 394 -18.81 5.62 -0.42
N SER A 395 -18.63 6.94 -0.44
CA SER A 395 -17.28 7.52 -0.55
C SER A 395 -16.42 7.24 0.69
N GLY A 396 -15.49 6.29 0.59
CA GLY A 396 -14.49 6.02 1.64
C GLY A 396 -13.60 7.23 1.92
N VAL A 397 -13.22 7.98 0.89
CA VAL A 397 -12.42 9.21 1.02
C VAL A 397 -13.11 10.25 1.92
N LEU A 398 -14.39 10.56 1.67
CA LEU A 398 -15.11 11.53 2.49
C LEU A 398 -15.39 11.02 3.91
N ALA A 399 -15.55 9.71 4.09
CA ALA A 399 -15.68 9.12 5.41
C ALA A 399 -14.42 9.34 6.26
N VAL A 400 -13.24 9.05 5.69
CA VAL A 400 -11.96 9.27 6.38
C VAL A 400 -11.72 10.75 6.67
N VAL A 401 -11.95 11.62 5.69
CA VAL A 401 -11.71 13.07 5.84
C VAL A 401 -12.62 13.69 6.88
N SER A 402 -13.93 13.40 6.82
CA SER A 402 -14.90 13.94 7.80
C SER A 402 -14.67 13.40 9.21
N GLY A 403 -14.40 12.10 9.36
CA GLY A 403 -14.08 11.49 10.65
C GLY A 403 -12.74 11.96 11.22
N GLY A 404 -11.72 12.12 10.38
CA GLY A 404 -10.40 12.64 10.75
C GLY A 404 -10.46 14.10 11.22
N LEU A 405 -11.17 14.97 10.49
CA LEU A 405 -11.40 16.37 10.89
C LEU A 405 -12.18 16.44 12.22
N PHE A 406 -13.18 15.59 12.41
CA PHE A 406 -13.93 15.52 13.67
C PHE A 406 -13.05 15.08 14.86
N LEU A 407 -12.26 14.03 14.70
CA LEU A 407 -11.38 13.52 15.76
C LEU A 407 -10.25 14.50 16.09
N SER A 408 -9.69 15.18 15.09
CA SER A 408 -8.69 16.23 15.27
C SER A 408 -9.28 17.45 16.00
N PHE A 409 -10.47 17.89 15.61
CA PHE A 409 -11.18 18.98 16.31
C PHE A 409 -11.43 18.65 17.79
N ARG A 410 -11.69 17.38 18.11
CA ARG A 410 -11.92 16.88 19.48
C ARG A 410 -10.66 16.40 20.20
N ALA A 411 -9.48 16.48 19.58
CA ALA A 411 -8.24 15.91 20.12
C ALA A 411 -7.86 16.45 21.51
N GLY A 412 -8.23 17.71 21.80
CA GLY A 412 -8.03 18.32 23.13
C GLY A 412 -8.79 17.65 24.26
N ASP A 413 -9.90 16.95 23.97
CA ASP A 413 -10.80 16.37 24.97
C ASP A 413 -10.27 15.04 25.55
N TYR A 414 -9.39 14.33 24.84
CA TYR A 414 -8.93 12.98 25.20
C TYR A 414 -7.42 12.75 25.11
N LEU A 415 -6.65 13.58 24.39
CA LEU A 415 -5.20 13.41 24.33
C LEU A 415 -4.53 14.17 25.49
N ASN A 416 -3.94 13.42 26.42
CA ASN A 416 -3.04 13.99 27.43
C ASN A 416 -1.69 14.42 26.79
N TYR A 417 -0.80 15.10 27.54
CA TYR A 417 0.46 15.61 26.99
C TYR A 417 1.35 14.50 26.39
N HIS A 418 1.44 13.35 27.08
CA HIS A 418 2.27 12.22 26.66
C HIS A 418 1.73 11.61 25.36
N THR A 419 0.42 11.36 25.30
CA THR A 419 -0.24 10.86 24.10
C THR A 419 -0.10 11.85 22.94
N ARG A 420 -0.27 13.16 23.16
CA ARG A 420 -0.11 14.17 22.09
C ARG A 420 1.28 14.11 21.45
N ILE A 421 2.33 13.98 22.25
CA ILE A 421 3.70 13.86 21.75
C ILE A 421 3.88 12.52 21.03
N GLN A 422 3.53 11.41 21.68
CA GLN A 422 3.71 10.07 21.09
C GLN A 422 2.94 9.90 19.77
N THR A 423 1.65 10.27 19.73
CA THR A 423 0.82 10.17 18.54
C THR A 423 1.38 11.00 17.39
N LYS A 424 1.87 12.23 17.67
CA LYS A 424 2.50 13.07 16.65
C LYS A 424 3.74 12.40 16.03
N GLU A 425 4.64 11.86 16.85
CA GLU A 425 5.88 11.22 16.36
C GLU A 425 5.58 9.91 15.60
N VAL A 426 4.60 9.13 16.06
CA VAL A 426 4.15 7.91 15.36
C VAL A 426 3.57 8.26 13.99
N TRP A 427 2.66 9.24 13.91
CA TRP A 427 2.08 9.69 12.64
C TRP A 427 3.14 10.29 11.71
N ALA A 428 4.09 11.08 12.22
CA ALA A 428 5.18 11.60 11.40
C ALA A 428 6.02 10.47 10.77
N THR A 429 6.27 9.40 11.53
CA THR A 429 7.00 8.22 11.03
C THR A 429 6.18 7.42 10.02
N VAL A 430 4.91 7.14 10.34
CA VAL A 430 4.01 6.38 9.46
C VAL A 430 3.74 7.14 8.16
N GLY A 431 3.45 8.44 8.24
CA GLY A 431 3.26 9.31 7.09
C GLY A 431 4.52 9.38 6.21
N PHE A 432 5.70 9.49 6.81
CA PHE A 432 6.97 9.43 6.08
C PHE A 432 7.15 8.10 5.32
N LEU A 433 6.88 6.98 5.99
CA LEU A 433 6.96 5.64 5.40
C LEU A 433 5.99 5.48 4.23
N LEU A 434 4.70 5.77 4.46
CA LEU A 434 3.66 5.59 3.46
C LEU A 434 3.91 6.45 2.23
N ASN A 435 4.13 7.76 2.42
CA ASN A 435 4.45 8.66 1.31
C ASN A 435 5.71 8.21 0.57
N GLY A 436 6.76 7.84 1.32
CA GLY A 436 8.01 7.45 0.73
C GLY A 436 7.91 6.16 -0.10
N PHE A 437 7.16 5.16 0.37
CA PHE A 437 6.86 3.96 -0.40
C PHE A 437 6.07 4.29 -1.65
N VAL A 438 5.06 5.15 -1.60
CA VAL A 438 4.32 5.42 -2.83
C VAL A 438 5.16 6.20 -3.84
N PHE A 439 5.93 7.20 -3.41
CA PHE A 439 6.78 7.96 -4.34
C PHE A 439 7.86 7.10 -5.00
N ILE A 440 8.49 6.18 -4.27
CA ILE A 440 9.46 5.26 -4.90
C ILE A 440 8.77 4.25 -5.83
N LEU A 441 7.58 3.75 -5.46
CA LEU A 441 6.81 2.82 -6.29
C LEU A 441 6.36 3.46 -7.60
N ILE A 442 5.92 4.72 -7.58
CA ILE A 442 5.61 5.50 -8.80
C ILE A 442 6.81 5.45 -9.76
N GLY A 443 8.03 5.72 -9.27
CA GLY A 443 9.22 5.70 -10.11
C GLY A 443 9.58 4.30 -10.65
N LEU A 444 9.35 3.25 -9.86
CA LEU A 444 9.66 1.87 -10.20
C LEU A 444 8.73 1.27 -11.27
N GLU A 445 7.56 1.87 -11.49
CA GLU A 445 6.55 1.34 -12.39
C GLU A 445 6.81 1.66 -13.88
N LEU A 446 7.79 2.54 -14.18
CA LEU A 446 8.15 2.94 -15.54
C LEU A 446 8.28 1.78 -16.55
N PRO A 447 9.00 0.68 -16.26
CA PRO A 447 9.16 -0.42 -17.21
C PRO A 447 7.84 -1.12 -17.52
N VAL A 448 6.94 -1.27 -16.54
CA VAL A 448 5.62 -1.88 -16.74
C VAL A 448 4.80 -1.03 -17.69
N ILE A 449 4.85 0.29 -17.52
CA ILE A 449 4.07 1.24 -18.31
C ILE A 449 4.60 1.34 -19.74
N ILE A 450 5.92 1.41 -19.93
CA ILE A 450 6.54 1.43 -21.27
C ILE A 450 6.25 0.12 -22.00
N ASN A 451 6.48 -1.03 -21.37
CA ASN A 451 6.24 -2.33 -22.01
C ASN A 451 4.75 -2.57 -22.29
N GLY A 452 3.86 -1.87 -21.59
CA GLY A 452 2.41 -1.93 -21.80
C GLY A 452 1.90 -1.15 -23.01
N LEU A 453 2.68 -0.23 -23.61
CA LEU A 453 2.20 0.63 -24.71
C LEU A 453 1.68 -0.15 -25.93
N GLY A 454 2.16 -1.38 -26.15
CA GLY A 454 1.64 -2.28 -27.17
C GLY A 454 1.84 -1.72 -28.58
N GLU A 455 0.74 -1.39 -29.27
CA GLU A 455 0.72 -0.91 -30.66
C GLU A 455 1.04 0.59 -30.80
N TYR A 456 1.06 1.36 -29.70
CA TYR A 456 1.42 2.78 -29.77
C TYR A 456 2.92 2.97 -29.97
N SER A 457 3.28 3.85 -30.91
CA SER A 457 4.66 4.34 -30.99
C SER A 457 5.02 5.13 -29.73
N MET A 458 6.25 4.96 -29.25
CA MET A 458 6.77 5.70 -28.10
C MET A 458 6.73 7.21 -28.34
N GLU A 459 7.03 7.65 -29.57
CA GLU A 459 7.01 9.08 -29.94
C GLU A 459 5.60 9.66 -29.85
N GLU A 460 4.60 8.98 -30.42
CA GLU A 460 3.20 9.40 -30.36
C GLU A 460 2.68 9.45 -28.91
N ALA A 461 3.01 8.45 -28.10
CA ALA A 461 2.61 8.39 -26.70
C ALA A 461 3.23 9.56 -25.90
N ILE A 462 4.50 9.89 -26.14
CA ILE A 462 5.17 11.05 -25.53
C ILE A 462 4.50 12.35 -25.94
N ASP A 463 4.19 12.54 -27.22
CA ASP A 463 3.57 13.76 -27.72
C ASP A 463 2.18 13.98 -27.10
N TYR A 464 1.34 12.94 -27.05
CA TYR A 464 0.04 13.01 -26.38
C TYR A 464 0.19 13.32 -24.89
N ALA A 465 1.12 12.66 -24.22
CA ALA A 465 1.35 12.85 -22.80
C ALA A 465 1.84 14.27 -22.46
N LEU A 466 2.77 14.81 -23.24
CA LEU A 466 3.28 16.18 -23.07
C LEU A 466 2.22 17.22 -23.40
N ALA A 467 1.45 17.03 -24.48
CA ALA A 467 0.36 17.93 -24.84
C ALA A 467 -0.68 18.01 -23.71
N ILE A 468 -1.11 16.86 -23.20
CA ILE A 468 -2.06 16.79 -22.07
C ILE A 468 -1.45 17.38 -20.81
N CYS A 469 -0.18 17.13 -20.52
CA CYS A 469 0.51 17.72 -19.36
C CYS A 469 0.51 19.26 -19.41
N VAL A 470 0.85 19.84 -20.56
CA VAL A 470 0.81 21.30 -20.74
C VAL A 470 -0.60 21.84 -20.56
N ILE A 471 -1.60 21.19 -21.16
CA ILE A 471 -3.02 21.57 -21.02
C ILE A 471 -3.44 21.55 -19.55
N VAL A 472 -3.11 20.48 -18.81
CA VAL A 472 -3.43 20.34 -17.38
C VAL A 472 -2.79 21.46 -16.54
N ILE A 473 -1.54 21.82 -16.81
CA ILE A 473 -0.83 22.89 -16.10
C ILE A 473 -1.49 24.26 -16.41
N VAL A 474 -1.76 24.54 -17.68
CA VAL A 474 -2.38 25.80 -18.11
C VAL A 474 -3.80 25.93 -17.55
N LEU A 475 -4.61 24.87 -17.64
CA LEU A 475 -5.96 24.82 -17.09
C LEU A 475 -5.95 25.09 -15.59
N ARG A 476 -4.99 24.51 -14.84
CA ARG A 476 -4.85 24.77 -13.41
C ARG A 476 -4.55 26.24 -13.14
N LEU A 477 -3.60 26.84 -13.85
CA LEU A 477 -3.29 28.26 -13.69
C LEU A 477 -4.54 29.12 -13.94
N ILE A 478 -5.19 28.93 -15.09
CA ILE A 478 -6.41 29.68 -15.45
C ILE A 478 -7.48 29.51 -14.37
N ALA A 479 -7.77 28.28 -13.96
CA ALA A 479 -8.84 28.00 -13.03
C ALA A 479 -8.56 28.51 -11.60
N VAL A 480 -7.31 28.51 -11.15
CA VAL A 480 -6.95 29.12 -9.86
C VAL A 480 -7.17 30.63 -9.90
N TYR A 481 -6.80 31.32 -10.99
CA TYR A 481 -7.14 32.74 -11.17
C TYR A 481 -8.65 32.97 -11.23
N LEU A 482 -9.40 32.14 -11.95
CA LEU A 482 -10.87 32.23 -12.00
C LEU A 482 -11.46 32.06 -10.60
N SER A 483 -11.02 31.06 -9.83
CA SER A 483 -11.50 30.81 -8.47
C SER A 483 -11.23 31.99 -7.51
N ALA A 484 -10.09 32.67 -7.68
CA ALA A 484 -9.67 33.79 -6.85
C ALA A 484 -10.43 35.09 -7.18
N PHE A 485 -10.61 35.40 -8.47
CA PHE A 485 -11.09 36.71 -8.91
C PHE A 485 -12.57 36.73 -9.29
N VAL A 486 -13.11 35.70 -9.96
CA VAL A 486 -14.50 35.70 -10.46
C VAL A 486 -15.52 35.89 -9.33
N PRO A 487 -15.46 35.15 -8.21
CA PRO A 487 -16.42 35.37 -7.13
C PRO A 487 -16.34 36.76 -6.49
N ARG A 488 -15.17 37.42 -6.56
CA ARG A 488 -14.97 38.76 -6.00
C ARG A 488 -15.56 39.84 -6.89
N ILE A 489 -15.56 39.60 -8.20
CA ILE A 489 -16.23 40.44 -9.21
C ILE A 489 -17.74 40.29 -9.03
N LEU A 490 -18.25 39.05 -8.98
CA LEU A 490 -19.67 38.74 -8.93
C LEU A 490 -20.35 39.06 -7.58
N PHE A 491 -19.66 38.83 -6.45
CA PHE A 491 -20.28 38.93 -5.12
C PHE A 491 -19.61 40.01 -4.24
N LYS A 492 -20.34 41.09 -3.97
CA LYS A 492 -19.90 42.18 -3.07
C LYS A 492 -19.54 41.66 -1.66
N ARG A 493 -20.27 40.66 -1.15
CA ARG A 493 -20.03 40.03 0.16
C ARG A 493 -18.63 39.42 0.27
N VAL A 494 -18.14 38.78 -0.79
CA VAL A 494 -16.79 38.19 -0.85
C VAL A 494 -15.74 39.30 -0.82
N ARG A 495 -15.94 40.35 -1.62
CA ARG A 495 -14.99 41.47 -1.71
C ARG A 495 -14.75 42.20 -0.39
N ILE A 496 -15.78 42.27 0.46
CA ILE A 496 -15.73 42.91 1.77
C ILE A 496 -15.13 41.98 2.83
N LYS A 497 -15.51 40.69 2.83
CA LYS A 497 -15.08 39.74 3.86
C LYS A 497 -13.66 39.21 3.66
N GLU A 498 -13.19 39.10 2.42
CA GLU A 498 -11.91 38.49 2.09
C GLU A 498 -10.98 39.52 1.43
N LYS A 499 -9.77 39.67 2.00
CA LYS A 499 -8.71 40.47 1.38
C LYS A 499 -8.31 39.89 0.02
N SER A 500 -7.86 40.78 -0.86
CA SER A 500 -7.35 40.38 -2.18
C SER A 500 -6.20 39.40 -2.01
N PRO A 501 -6.22 38.21 -2.63
CA PRO A 501 -5.03 37.33 -2.63
C PRO A 501 -3.85 37.95 -3.42
N GLY A 502 -4.07 39.06 -4.13
CA GLY A 502 -3.11 39.60 -5.09
C GLY A 502 -2.97 38.69 -6.31
N TRP A 503 -2.07 39.03 -7.23
CA TRP A 503 -1.77 38.17 -8.39
C TRP A 503 -0.72 37.11 -8.07
N LYS A 504 0.12 37.35 -7.04
CA LYS A 504 1.24 36.49 -6.68
C LYS A 504 0.81 35.17 -6.03
N LEU A 505 -0.15 35.21 -5.09
CA LEU A 505 -0.60 34.01 -4.38
C LEU A 505 -1.31 33.00 -5.32
N PRO A 506 -2.25 33.41 -6.19
CA PRO A 506 -2.86 32.50 -7.18
C PRO A 506 -1.83 31.86 -8.12
N LEU A 507 -0.78 32.58 -8.50
CA LEU A 507 0.29 32.03 -9.34
C LEU A 507 1.03 30.89 -8.64
N VAL A 508 1.43 31.09 -7.38
CA VAL A 508 2.14 30.06 -6.59
C VAL A 508 1.23 28.87 -6.29
N VAL A 509 -0.03 29.10 -5.90
CA VAL A 509 -1.01 28.03 -5.66
C VAL A 509 -1.31 27.25 -6.95
N GLY A 510 -1.43 27.94 -8.08
CA GLY A 510 -1.62 27.30 -9.39
C GLY A 510 -0.40 26.47 -9.83
N TRP A 511 0.81 26.95 -9.56
CA TRP A 511 2.05 26.23 -9.88
C TRP A 511 2.33 25.04 -8.94
N ALA A 512 1.84 25.08 -7.69
CA ALA A 512 2.01 24.03 -6.69
C ALA A 512 1.10 22.79 -6.91
N GLY A 513 0.56 22.60 -8.11
CA GLY A 513 -0.35 21.51 -8.46
C GLY A 513 0.33 20.18 -8.81
N MET A 514 1.23 19.68 -7.98
CA MET A 514 1.87 18.39 -8.22
C MET A 514 0.83 17.27 -8.20
N ARG A 515 0.87 16.30 -9.13
CA ARG A 515 0.03 15.09 -9.06
C ARG A 515 0.77 14.00 -8.32
N GLY A 516 0.03 13.06 -7.75
CA GLY A 516 0.62 12.06 -6.88
C GLY A 516 -0.05 10.71 -6.95
N VAL A 517 -0.03 10.04 -5.81
CA VAL A 517 -0.42 8.64 -5.59
C VAL A 517 -1.78 8.29 -6.17
N VAL A 518 -2.78 9.12 -5.89
CA VAL A 518 -4.19 8.82 -6.20
C VAL A 518 -4.39 8.71 -7.71
N SER A 519 -3.75 9.60 -8.49
CA SER A 519 -3.79 9.54 -9.95
C SER A 519 -3.22 8.22 -10.48
N LEU A 520 -2.07 7.76 -9.96
CA LEU A 520 -1.50 6.49 -10.39
C LEU A 520 -2.42 5.31 -10.02
N ALA A 521 -2.90 5.27 -8.78
CA ALA A 521 -3.79 4.22 -8.30
C ALA A 521 -5.07 4.11 -9.15
N SER A 522 -5.72 5.25 -9.42
CA SER A 522 -6.90 5.31 -10.27
C SER A 522 -6.63 4.85 -11.70
N ALA A 523 -5.47 5.21 -12.26
CA ALA A 523 -5.12 4.77 -13.60
C ALA A 523 -4.88 3.25 -13.66
N LEU A 524 -4.22 2.67 -12.64
CA LEU A 524 -4.01 1.23 -12.54
C LEU A 524 -5.31 0.45 -12.36
N ALA A 525 -6.28 1.04 -11.64
CA ALA A 525 -7.59 0.46 -11.37
C ALA A 525 -8.52 0.40 -12.60
N ILE A 526 -8.11 0.95 -13.74
CA ILE A 526 -8.86 0.77 -14.99
C ILE A 526 -8.93 -0.73 -15.30
N PRO A 527 -10.14 -1.30 -15.49
CA PRO A 527 -10.31 -2.72 -15.80
C PRO A 527 -9.53 -3.13 -17.05
N LEU A 528 -9.07 -4.39 -17.09
CA LEU A 528 -8.38 -4.93 -18.26
C LEU A 528 -9.34 -5.16 -19.44
N THR A 529 -10.60 -5.52 -19.14
CA THR A 529 -11.61 -5.85 -20.14
C THR A 529 -12.95 -5.18 -19.81
N LEU A 530 -13.75 -4.96 -20.85
CA LEU A 530 -15.17 -4.63 -20.73
C LEU A 530 -15.99 -5.88 -20.34
N TYR A 531 -17.29 -5.71 -20.05
CA TYR A 531 -18.17 -6.82 -19.65
C TYR A 531 -18.35 -7.89 -20.74
N ASP A 532 -18.16 -7.54 -22.00
CA ASP A 532 -18.22 -8.44 -23.15
C ASP A 532 -16.90 -9.21 -23.40
N GLY A 533 -15.90 -9.01 -22.54
CA GLY A 533 -14.59 -9.65 -22.64
C GLY A 533 -13.62 -8.95 -23.61
N THR A 534 -14.02 -7.87 -24.27
CA THR A 534 -13.11 -7.08 -25.13
C THR A 534 -12.12 -6.28 -24.28
N ALA A 535 -10.93 -6.00 -24.82
CA ALA A 535 -9.91 -5.24 -24.12
C ALA A 535 -10.38 -3.79 -23.86
N PHE A 536 -10.06 -3.24 -22.68
CA PHE A 536 -10.43 -1.88 -22.35
C PHE A 536 -9.74 -0.88 -23.30
N PRO A 537 -10.50 0.00 -23.98
CA PRO A 537 -9.95 0.86 -25.01
C PRO A 537 -8.95 1.87 -24.45
N HIS A 538 -7.80 2.02 -25.12
CA HIS A 538 -6.74 2.99 -24.79
C HIS A 538 -6.18 2.93 -23.35
N ARG A 539 -6.41 1.84 -22.60
CA ARG A 539 -5.99 1.72 -21.19
C ARG A 539 -4.51 2.05 -20.97
N ASN A 540 -3.63 1.42 -21.76
CA ASN A 540 -2.20 1.56 -21.58
C ASN A 540 -1.69 2.96 -21.96
N LEU A 541 -2.35 3.62 -22.92
CA LEU A 541 -2.09 5.02 -23.25
C LEU A 541 -2.50 5.96 -22.10
N ILE A 542 -3.66 5.72 -21.47
CA ILE A 542 -4.11 6.49 -20.29
C ILE A 542 -3.12 6.33 -19.12
N LEU A 543 -2.63 5.11 -18.88
CA LEU A 543 -1.60 4.84 -17.88
C LEU A 543 -0.31 5.61 -18.17
N PHE A 544 0.16 5.57 -19.42
CA PHE A 544 1.37 6.28 -19.84
C PHE A 544 1.22 7.80 -19.69
N ILE A 545 0.12 8.38 -20.17
CA ILE A 545 -0.16 9.81 -20.01
C ILE A 545 -0.19 10.20 -18.54
N THR A 546 -0.89 9.43 -17.71
CA THR A 546 -0.99 9.69 -16.27
C THR A 546 0.39 9.68 -15.61
N PHE A 547 1.21 8.68 -15.93
CA PHE A 547 2.57 8.57 -15.40
C PHE A 547 3.44 9.77 -15.80
N VAL A 548 3.44 10.15 -17.08
CA VAL A 548 4.20 11.32 -17.56
C VAL A 548 3.71 12.60 -16.90
N VAL A 549 2.39 12.77 -16.73
CA VAL A 549 1.81 13.93 -16.04
C VAL A 549 2.27 13.98 -14.58
N ILE A 550 2.26 12.85 -13.86
CA ILE A 550 2.78 12.77 -12.49
C ILE A 550 4.26 13.12 -12.47
N LEU A 551 5.07 12.49 -13.33
CA LEU A 551 6.52 12.71 -13.38
C LEU A 551 6.87 14.17 -13.65
N VAL A 552 6.28 14.77 -14.70
CA VAL A 552 6.53 16.17 -15.04
C VAL A 552 6.05 17.09 -13.93
N THR A 553 4.84 16.89 -13.42
CA THR A 553 4.29 17.83 -12.43
C THR A 553 5.02 17.73 -11.09
N LEU A 554 5.37 16.52 -10.64
CA LEU A 554 6.11 16.30 -9.40
C LEU A 554 7.56 16.77 -9.52
N VAL A 555 8.28 16.40 -10.60
CA VAL A 555 9.71 16.73 -10.75
C VAL A 555 9.90 18.14 -11.27
N PHE A 556 9.30 18.50 -12.41
CA PHE A 556 9.51 19.82 -13.01
C PHE A 556 8.84 20.94 -12.21
N GLN A 557 7.54 20.83 -11.84
CA GLN A 557 6.93 21.89 -11.02
C GLN A 557 7.51 21.88 -9.60
N GLY A 558 7.81 20.72 -9.02
CA GLY A 558 8.43 20.62 -7.69
C GLY A 558 9.81 21.27 -7.61
N LEU A 559 10.69 21.09 -8.61
CA LEU A 559 12.01 21.72 -8.64
C LEU A 559 11.94 23.22 -8.94
N THR A 560 10.98 23.66 -9.76
CA THR A 560 10.85 25.07 -10.17
C THR A 560 10.07 25.93 -9.17
N LEU A 561 9.21 25.34 -8.33
CA LEU A 561 8.38 26.06 -7.37
C LEU A 561 9.18 26.88 -6.34
N PRO A 562 10.23 26.36 -5.66
CA PRO A 562 11.05 27.16 -4.76
C PRO A 562 11.74 28.34 -5.44
N LEU A 563 12.20 28.15 -6.69
CA LEU A 563 12.81 29.21 -7.50
C LEU A 563 11.79 30.31 -7.82
N LEU A 564 10.58 29.91 -8.23
CA LEU A 564 9.48 30.81 -8.52
C LEU A 564 9.12 31.68 -7.30
N ILE A 565 9.04 31.09 -6.10
CA ILE A 565 8.72 31.82 -4.88
C ILE A 565 9.84 32.81 -4.51
N LYS A 566 11.11 32.39 -4.64
CA LYS A 566 12.27 33.24 -4.38
C LYS A 566 12.31 34.47 -5.32
N LEU A 567 11.86 34.31 -6.56
CA LEU A 567 11.78 35.39 -7.54
C LEU A 567 10.61 36.34 -7.25
N ILE A 568 9.44 35.81 -6.90
CA ILE A 568 8.21 36.61 -6.74
C ILE A 568 8.18 37.38 -5.42
N LYS A 569 8.84 36.86 -4.35
CA LYS A 569 8.83 37.41 -2.98
C LYS A 569 7.40 37.76 -2.52
N ILE A 570 6.65 36.73 -2.12
CA ILE A 570 5.29 36.90 -1.62
C ILE A 570 5.34 37.27 -0.14
N GLU A 571 4.65 38.36 0.20
CA GLU A 571 4.44 38.78 1.59
C GLU A 571 3.12 38.23 2.13
N GLU A 572 3.00 38.15 3.45
CA GLU A 572 1.78 37.71 4.12
C GLU A 572 0.62 38.65 3.74
N VAL A 573 -0.41 38.10 3.11
CA VAL A 573 -1.53 38.87 2.55
C VAL A 573 -2.55 39.27 3.63
N ASP A 574 -2.67 38.45 4.66
CA ASP A 574 -3.57 38.72 5.78
C ASP A 574 -2.80 39.44 6.88
N GLU A 575 -3.34 40.58 7.35
CA GLU A 575 -2.87 41.27 8.56
C GLU A 575 -3.21 40.41 9.77
N GLN A 576 -2.35 39.44 10.06
CA GLN A 576 -2.31 38.75 11.33
C GLN A 576 -0.97 39.04 11.96
N ALA A 577 -0.98 39.28 13.28
CA ALA A 577 0.23 39.31 14.07
C ALA A 577 1.10 38.09 13.72
N SER A 578 2.41 38.28 13.63
CA SER A 578 3.34 37.19 13.31
C SER A 578 3.10 36.00 14.25
N MET A 579 3.42 34.78 13.79
CA MET A 579 3.30 33.60 14.66
C MET A 579 4.06 33.79 15.98
N GLU A 580 5.21 34.45 15.95
CA GLU A 580 5.98 34.81 17.13
C GLU A 580 5.23 35.76 18.07
N GLU A 581 4.55 36.77 17.52
CA GLU A 581 3.78 37.74 18.32
C GLU A 581 2.59 37.06 18.99
N GLN A 582 1.89 36.18 18.28
CA GLN A 582 0.78 35.41 18.84
C GLN A 582 1.27 34.47 19.95
N ILE A 583 2.42 33.81 19.75
CA ILE A 583 3.03 32.94 20.77
C ILE A 583 3.41 33.75 22.01
N ASP A 584 4.05 34.90 21.83
CA ASP A 584 4.48 35.75 22.95
C ASP A 584 3.26 36.36 23.68
N GLU A 585 2.19 36.75 22.97
CA GLU A 585 0.93 37.18 23.60
C GLU A 585 0.30 36.07 24.44
N ILE A 586 0.23 34.84 23.92
CA ILE A 586 -0.29 33.67 24.65
C ILE A 586 0.58 33.38 25.87
N ARG A 587 1.91 33.41 25.74
CA ARG A 587 2.86 33.19 26.85
C ARG A 587 2.68 34.23 27.96
N VAL A 588 2.55 35.50 27.61
CA VAL A 588 2.30 36.59 28.57
C VAL A 588 0.99 36.34 29.31
N ARG A 589 -0.08 36.00 28.59
CA ARG A 589 -1.39 35.74 29.21
C ARG A 589 -1.36 34.54 30.17
N LEU A 590 -0.81 33.40 29.73
CA LEU A 590 -0.68 32.20 30.57
C LEU A 590 0.25 32.44 31.76
N GLY A 591 1.33 33.19 31.57
CA GLY A 591 2.24 33.58 32.65
C GLY A 591 1.56 34.44 33.71
N LYS A 592 0.79 35.45 33.30
CA LYS A 592 -0.01 36.29 34.23
C LYS A 592 -1.05 35.48 35.00
N GLU A 593 -1.77 34.58 34.32
CA GLU A 593 -2.73 33.68 34.96
C GLU A 593 -2.03 32.74 35.96
N SER A 594 -0.85 32.22 35.62
CA SER A 594 -0.04 31.37 36.51
C SER A 594 0.45 32.13 37.75
N ILE A 595 0.92 33.37 37.57
CA ILE A 595 1.33 34.25 38.68
C ILE A 595 0.15 34.51 39.62
N ALA A 596 -1.01 34.88 39.07
CA ALA A 596 -2.21 35.13 39.86
C ALA A 596 -2.67 33.89 40.62
N TYR A 597 -2.54 32.70 40.02
CA TYR A 597 -2.84 31.43 40.67
C TYR A 597 -1.89 31.14 41.84
N LEU A 598 -0.57 31.33 41.65
CA LEU A 598 0.43 31.18 42.70
C LEU A 598 0.18 32.15 43.87
N ASP A 599 -0.14 33.41 43.58
CA ASP A 599 -0.45 34.41 44.59
C ASP A 599 -1.72 34.11 45.39
N LYS A 600 -2.71 33.49 44.76
CA LYS A 600 -3.97 33.14 45.44
C LYS A 600 -3.86 31.86 46.27
N HIS A 601 -3.15 30.85 45.77
CA HIS A 601 -3.19 29.50 46.33
C HIS A 601 -1.94 29.09 47.10
N TYR A 602 -0.79 29.73 46.86
CA TYR A 602 0.52 29.30 47.40
C TYR A 602 1.31 30.45 48.05
N ALA A 603 0.64 31.53 48.47
CA ALA A 603 1.32 32.70 49.03
C ALA A 603 2.12 32.39 50.31
N LYS A 604 1.65 31.47 51.15
CA LYS A 604 2.33 31.09 52.40
C LYS A 604 3.55 30.22 52.11
N GLU A 605 3.38 29.22 51.25
CA GLU A 605 4.42 28.30 50.83
C GLU A 605 5.56 29.01 50.11
N MET A 606 5.26 30.09 49.36
CA MET A 606 6.28 30.94 48.76
C MET A 606 7.07 31.76 49.80
N LEU A 607 6.50 32.08 50.96
CA LEU A 607 7.22 32.75 52.04
C LEU A 607 8.10 31.77 52.83
N GLU A 608 7.65 30.52 52.95
CA GLU A 608 8.33 29.47 53.71
C GLU A 608 9.42 28.73 52.89
N HIS A 609 9.22 28.60 51.57
CA HIS A 609 10.12 27.85 50.69
C HIS A 609 10.62 28.69 49.51
N GLU A 610 11.91 29.05 49.54
CA GLU A 610 12.55 29.85 48.49
C GLU A 610 12.47 29.21 47.09
N THR A 611 12.53 27.87 47.01
CA THR A 611 12.44 27.14 45.74
C THR A 611 11.11 27.38 45.01
N ILE A 612 10.01 27.53 45.77
CA ILE A 612 8.68 27.82 45.21
C ILE A 612 8.59 29.29 44.80
N ALA A 613 9.15 30.21 45.61
CA ALA A 613 9.24 31.63 45.25
C ALA A 613 10.02 31.85 43.94
N ARG A 614 11.11 31.09 43.73
CA ARG A 614 11.89 31.13 42.48
C ARG A 614 11.09 30.73 41.26
N VAL A 615 10.09 29.84 41.38
CA VAL A 615 9.20 29.49 40.25
C VAL A 615 8.41 30.73 39.82
N LYS A 616 7.81 31.46 40.77
CA LYS A 616 7.09 32.70 40.47
C LYS A 616 8.00 33.73 39.83
N GLU A 617 9.20 33.91 40.38
CA GLU A 617 10.18 34.86 39.85
C GLU A 617 10.60 34.52 38.41
N GLN A 618 10.82 33.23 38.12
CA GLN A 618 11.14 32.78 36.76
C GLN A 618 10.00 33.08 35.77
N ILE A 619 8.74 32.88 36.17
CA ILE A 619 7.58 33.21 35.33
C ILE A 619 7.50 34.72 35.12
N ILE A 620 7.65 35.54 36.16
CA ILE A 620 7.67 37.02 36.07
C ILE A 620 8.75 37.49 35.10
N ARG A 621 9.98 36.99 35.24
CA ARG A 621 11.08 37.34 34.34
C ARG A 621 10.75 36.98 32.89
N SER A 622 10.13 35.83 32.65
CA SER A 622 9.71 35.41 31.30
C SER A 622 8.60 36.29 30.71
N VAL A 623 7.63 36.72 31.52
CA VAL A 623 6.53 37.63 31.12
C VAL A 623 7.10 39.00 30.80
N ASN A 624 7.89 39.59 31.70
CA ASN A 624 8.50 40.90 31.50
C ASN A 624 9.41 40.93 30.27
N ALA A 625 10.16 39.86 30.03
CA ALA A 625 10.98 39.72 28.83
C ALA A 625 10.12 39.71 27.55
N SER A 626 8.98 39.01 27.57
CA SER A 626 8.09 38.93 26.40
C SER A 626 7.28 40.22 26.18
N GLU A 627 6.95 40.97 27.23
CA GLU A 627 6.30 42.28 27.09
C GLU A 627 7.26 43.36 26.57
N ARG A 628 8.51 43.36 27.02
CA ARG A 628 9.56 44.24 26.48
C ARG A 628 9.85 43.96 25.00
N ALA A 629 9.64 42.73 24.53
CA ALA A 629 9.81 42.35 23.13
C ALA A 629 8.79 43.00 22.17
N LYS A 630 7.77 43.71 22.68
CA LYS A 630 6.81 44.44 21.85
C LYS A 630 7.39 45.71 21.21
N GLU A 631 8.50 46.22 21.74
CA GLU A 631 9.26 47.31 21.13
C GLU A 631 10.27 46.75 20.11
N GLU A 632 10.31 47.32 18.90
CA GLU A 632 11.02 46.76 17.74
C GLU A 632 12.54 46.64 17.95
N ASP A 633 13.16 47.64 18.59
CA ASP A 633 14.59 47.64 18.97
C ASP A 633 14.91 46.59 20.05
N THR A 634 13.99 46.41 21.00
CA THR A 634 14.15 45.51 22.15
C THR A 634 13.93 44.04 21.73
N ARG A 635 13.11 43.79 20.70
CA ARG A 635 12.83 42.46 20.13
C ARG A 635 14.07 41.79 19.54
N ALA A 636 14.84 42.52 18.73
CA ALA A 636 16.07 42.00 18.12
C ALA A 636 17.10 41.61 19.18
N GLN A 637 17.26 42.44 20.22
CA GLN A 637 18.14 42.15 21.36
C GLN A 637 17.66 40.92 22.15
N LEU A 638 16.36 40.82 22.45
CA LEU A 638 15.78 39.67 23.16
C LEU A 638 15.93 38.36 22.37
N SER A 639 15.74 38.39 21.06
CA SER A 639 15.97 37.24 20.18
C SER A 639 17.45 36.79 20.22
N ALA A 640 18.39 37.74 20.15
CA ALA A 640 19.81 37.46 20.25
C ALA A 640 20.20 36.85 21.61
N VAL A 641 19.65 37.38 22.71
CA VAL A 641 19.89 36.85 24.07
C VAL A 641 19.29 35.45 24.25
N ARG A 642 18.07 35.20 23.75
CA ARG A 642 17.46 33.85 23.75
C ARG A 642 18.31 32.86 22.95
N GLY A 643 18.82 33.27 21.79
CA GLY A 643 19.71 32.46 20.97
C GLY A 643 21.02 32.11 21.68
N LEU A 644 21.64 33.08 22.35
CA LEU A 644 22.85 32.88 23.15
C LEU A 644 22.60 31.96 24.35
N TYR A 645 21.50 32.16 25.08
CA TYR A 645 21.09 31.29 26.19
C TYR A 645 20.94 29.83 25.73
N ASN A 646 20.21 29.59 24.63
CA ASN A 646 20.04 28.24 24.10
C ASN A 646 21.39 27.61 23.70
N LYS A 647 22.28 28.39 23.07
CA LYS A 647 23.62 27.93 22.72
C LYS A 647 24.40 27.50 23.96
N ILE A 648 24.46 28.34 24.99
CA ILE A 648 25.17 28.04 26.25
C ILE A 648 24.59 26.79 26.92
N MET A 649 23.25 26.67 27.00
CA MET A 649 22.62 25.50 27.61
C MET A 649 22.90 24.21 26.84
N LEU A 650 22.94 24.25 25.50
CA LEU A 650 23.33 23.09 24.68
C LEU A 650 24.80 22.70 24.89
N GLU A 651 25.70 23.66 25.03
CA GLU A 651 27.11 23.40 25.37
C GLU A 651 27.26 22.75 26.75
N LEU A 652 26.52 23.23 27.76
CA LEU A 652 26.49 22.62 29.09
C LEU A 652 25.88 21.21 29.08
N LEU A 653 24.87 20.95 28.25
CA LEU A 653 24.30 19.62 28.09
C LEU A 653 25.29 18.64 27.46
N ALA A 654 26.03 19.07 26.44
CA ALA A 654 27.09 18.25 25.84
C ALA A 654 28.14 17.86 26.90
N LEU A 655 28.55 18.82 27.75
CA LEU A 655 29.46 18.56 28.86
C LEU A 655 28.89 17.55 29.87
N ARG A 656 27.59 17.66 30.22
CA ARG A 656 26.91 16.73 31.13
C ARG A 656 26.81 15.32 30.53
N ARG A 657 26.56 15.19 29.21
CA ARG A 657 26.57 13.90 28.50
C ARG A 657 27.96 13.25 28.56
N ASP A 658 29.02 14.00 28.28
CA ASP A 658 30.40 13.48 28.36
C ASP A 658 30.75 13.03 29.78
N GLY A 659 30.30 13.76 30.80
CA GLY A 659 30.41 13.34 32.19
C GLY A 659 29.69 12.02 32.48
N LEU A 660 28.46 11.87 31.97
CA LEU A 660 27.65 10.66 32.15
C LEU A 660 28.28 9.44 31.44
N TYR A 661 28.89 9.63 30.26
CA TYR A 661 29.64 8.57 29.57
C TYR A 661 30.83 8.07 30.40
N LYS A 662 31.60 8.97 31.02
CA LYS A 662 32.71 8.59 31.91
C LYS A 662 32.21 7.83 33.15
N ILE A 663 31.08 8.25 33.72
CA ILE A 663 30.44 7.56 34.84
C ILE A 663 29.98 6.16 34.42
N LYS A 664 29.45 6.00 33.21
CA LYS A 664 29.06 4.70 32.63
C LYS A 664 30.24 3.75 32.47
N GLU A 665 31.40 4.24 32.04
CA GLU A 665 32.63 3.45 31.96
C GLU A 665 33.14 2.98 33.33
N SER A 666 32.96 3.81 34.37
CA SER A 666 33.38 3.48 35.73
C SER A 666 32.62 2.30 36.36
N LYS A 667 31.44 1.93 35.81
CA LYS A 667 30.52 0.91 36.36
C LYS A 667 30.16 1.09 37.84
N ALA A 668 30.31 2.31 38.38
CA ALA A 668 30.04 2.61 39.78
C ALA A 668 28.55 2.71 40.11
N PHE A 669 27.69 2.86 39.10
CA PHE A 669 26.24 3.02 39.24
C PHE A 669 25.50 2.00 38.39
N ASP A 670 24.26 1.71 38.79
CA ASP A 670 23.36 0.84 38.04
C ASP A 670 23.11 1.38 36.63
N SER A 671 23.10 0.49 35.64
CA SER A 671 22.82 0.84 34.25
C SER A 671 21.44 1.47 34.08
N ASP A 672 20.44 1.08 34.87
CA ASP A 672 19.08 1.61 34.73
C ASP A 672 18.97 3.04 35.26
N VAL A 673 19.73 3.38 36.31
CA VAL A 673 19.85 4.76 36.81
C VAL A 673 20.57 5.65 35.80
N ILE A 674 21.61 5.14 35.14
CA ILE A 674 22.31 5.87 34.07
C ILE A 674 21.35 6.14 32.91
N LYS A 675 20.54 5.17 32.49
CA LYS A 675 19.52 5.37 31.44
C LYS A 675 18.48 6.40 31.84
N GLU A 676 18.06 6.44 33.11
CA GLU A 676 17.13 7.46 33.60
C GLU A 676 17.73 8.87 33.53
N MET A 677 19.01 9.01 33.86
CA MET A 677 19.76 10.26 33.69
C MET A 677 19.97 10.64 32.21
N GLU A 678 20.28 9.67 31.35
CA GLU A 678 20.34 9.86 29.88
C GLU A 678 19.00 10.41 29.38
N TYR A 679 17.89 9.79 29.77
CA TYR A 679 16.54 10.24 29.40
C TYR A 679 16.19 11.64 29.92
N SER A 680 16.62 11.99 31.14
CA SER A 680 16.43 13.34 31.68
C SER A 680 17.17 14.40 30.86
N LEU A 681 18.41 14.12 30.45
CA LEU A 681 19.19 14.99 29.55
C LEU A 681 18.55 15.10 28.17
N ASP A 682 18.01 13.99 27.63
CA ASP A 682 17.28 13.97 26.35
C ASP A 682 16.05 14.90 26.39
N LEU A 683 15.30 14.91 27.51
CA LEU A 683 14.15 15.79 27.69
C LEU A 683 14.55 17.28 27.75
N GLU A 684 15.69 17.59 28.37
CA GLU A 684 16.21 18.95 28.45
C GLU A 684 16.69 19.45 27.07
N GLU A 685 17.43 18.61 26.34
CA GLU A 685 17.87 18.89 24.97
C GLU A 685 16.69 19.06 24.01
N SER A 686 15.66 18.21 24.11
CA SER A 686 14.44 18.32 23.32
C SER A 686 13.70 19.64 23.53
N ARG A 687 13.73 20.20 24.76
CA ARG A 687 13.14 21.51 25.06
C ARG A 687 13.93 22.67 24.46
N LEU A 688 15.26 22.58 24.39
CA LEU A 688 16.13 23.65 23.92
C LEU A 688 16.32 23.64 22.39
N SER A 689 16.24 22.47 21.76
CA SER A 689 16.47 22.27 20.32
C SER A 689 15.24 22.52 19.44
N ARG A 690 14.02 22.48 20.00
CA ARG A 690 12.79 22.81 19.27
C ARG A 690 12.73 24.30 18.94
N LYS A 691 13.04 24.64 17.68
CA LYS A 691 12.80 25.96 17.08
C LYS A 691 11.34 26.13 16.66
#